data_AF-A0AAE0U628-F1
#
_entry.id   AF-A0AAE0U628-F1
#
_cell.length_a   1.000
_cell.length_b   1.000
_cell.length_c   1.000
_cell.angle_alpha   90.00
_cell.angle_beta   90.00
_cell.angle_gamma   90.00
#
_symmetry.space_group_name_H-M   'P 1'
#
loop_
_entity.id
_entity.type
_entity.pdbx_description
1 polymer ?
#
loop_
_entity_poly.entity_id
_entity_poly.type
_entity_poly.pdbx_seq_one_letter_code
_entity_poly.pdbx_strand_id
1 'polypeptide(L)'
;MVILHHLNTFAAMDHIQTPSPPITPPAHQECLSPALPSPNECDNKMMGEAQNRQPSPDRASRSSFSSIRENENTLTQTFTHSKVSHLDVDEEVVDDRTPEVTPGPSTLDKINAFNMIQTQFRPPVTNPNSRLRGYVAPADSFQGWKGIQVKGKLASRSFGDLTILNNVWGSAPKAPRNVKIRPGEAPIERLPAEILSAIISLLVLDIPPNGVSRRNIDLMSLLLTSKTLHFATLSTLYSQITIPHSRIFHKFLTHIAEHQTLGTIVRRLDFCHFNPSQLFSTAAERSQARNLTSETLLRCLELTPNLQEFLVQEHIDQDLSADVLRKLFLGLERMEALDFCGCTSTFFKDSFTAIVTPDWPAQLSIRRLSLHKCLTLPSVVFETILPRLTRLTHLDVAGTRITDAALMSIPHTARLTHLNIAKCKLLSARGVIDFLANHPAAQGLVYLSLATDARSHQLFDVDDISELLPVLPKTLKSLSLKGSKMDPAHIDLLRPLTKHLEELAVGRSLLLEDVNRLFVPDETDDVEKQLEWVPHTLKFLDLSDFWGNELDLVYLFNSRCAIMKQYSAPLEVVELAEDVFRRVVKSSATLQRMGWRTSEVGSRGWMVRHKSQDPSVPRDDGSRGWKMGAEAWGMRKIPVARAEVGGMYGSFMFGRKL
;
A
#
# COMPACT_ATOMS: atom_id res chain seq x y z
N MET A 1 39.47 34.24 44.97
CA MET A 1 39.20 34.79 46.32
C MET A 1 38.01 34.03 46.90
N VAL A 2 38.29 33.06 47.79
CA VAL A 2 37.46 32.60 48.94
C VAL A 2 35.92 32.37 48.76
N ILE A 3 35.53 31.08 48.71
CA ILE A 3 34.48 30.38 49.53
C ILE A 3 32.97 30.77 49.41
N LEU A 4 32.20 29.82 48.83
CA LEU A 4 31.00 29.10 49.34
C LEU A 4 29.78 29.77 50.05
N HIS A 5 28.61 29.25 49.64
CA HIS A 5 27.41 28.80 50.41
C HIS A 5 26.29 29.74 50.94
N HIS A 6 25.06 29.20 50.78
CA HIS A 6 23.88 29.24 51.70
C HIS A 6 23.18 30.59 51.95
N LEU A 7 21.91 30.69 52.38
CA LEU A 7 20.64 29.93 52.30
C LEU A 7 19.60 30.77 53.09
N ASN A 8 18.31 30.64 52.75
CA ASN A 8 17.12 30.76 53.62
C ASN A 8 16.77 32.06 54.41
N THR A 9 15.59 32.61 54.03
CA THR A 9 14.32 32.64 54.82
C THR A 9 14.22 33.37 56.17
N PHE A 10 13.18 34.21 56.32
CA PHE A 10 12.10 34.29 57.36
C PHE A 10 11.47 35.72 57.28
N ALA A 11 10.15 35.88 57.01
CA ALA A 11 9.02 36.04 57.95
C ALA A 11 9.05 37.36 58.76
N ALA A 12 7.98 38.04 59.21
CA ALA A 12 6.51 37.88 59.15
C ALA A 12 5.89 39.32 59.33
N MET A 13 4.60 39.65 59.58
CA MET A 13 3.29 38.97 59.69
C MET A 13 2.18 40.07 59.64
N ASP A 14 0.91 39.74 59.33
CA ASP A 14 -0.26 40.20 60.11
C ASP A 14 -1.61 39.60 59.61
N HIS A 15 -2.52 39.30 60.54
CA HIS A 15 -3.87 38.72 60.32
C HIS A 15 -4.97 39.78 60.58
N ILE A 16 -6.21 39.62 60.08
CA ILE A 16 -7.43 39.15 60.79
C ILE A 16 -8.63 39.50 59.85
N GLN A 17 -9.77 38.80 59.69
CA GLN A 17 -10.45 37.71 60.43
C GLN A 17 -11.20 36.73 59.46
N THR A 18 -12.06 35.86 60.01
CA THR A 18 -13.09 35.02 59.35
C THR A 18 -14.40 35.08 60.18
N PRO A 19 -15.56 34.50 59.77
CA PRO A 19 -15.83 33.09 60.10
C PRO A 19 -16.65 32.28 59.07
N SER A 20 -16.77 30.96 59.31
CA SER A 20 -17.56 29.94 58.58
C SER A 20 -18.36 29.09 59.61
N PRO A 21 -18.87 27.86 59.37
CA PRO A 21 -19.40 27.12 58.19
C PRO A 21 -20.84 26.58 58.57
N PRO A 22 -21.31 25.30 58.42
CA PRO A 22 -20.95 24.12 57.59
C PRO A 22 -22.14 23.27 57.01
N ILE A 23 -21.79 22.08 56.45
CA ILE A 23 -22.53 20.78 56.36
C ILE A 23 -23.23 20.36 55.04
N THR A 24 -22.64 19.33 54.41
CA THR A 24 -23.20 18.29 53.48
C THR A 24 -23.60 17.02 54.28
N PRO A 25 -24.46 16.04 53.86
CA PRO A 25 -24.26 15.13 52.69
C PRO A 25 -25.60 14.57 52.05
N PRO A 26 -25.75 13.32 51.52
CA PRO A 26 -25.38 12.92 50.14
C PRO A 26 -26.42 12.05 49.34
N ALA A 27 -26.12 11.85 48.04
CA ALA A 27 -26.30 10.63 47.20
C ALA A 27 -27.68 10.08 46.69
N HIS A 28 -27.61 9.62 45.43
CA HIS A 28 -28.37 8.57 44.69
C HIS A 28 -29.79 8.78 44.11
N GLN A 29 -29.90 8.22 42.88
CA GLN A 29 -31.03 7.56 42.18
C GLN A 29 -32.09 8.35 41.37
N GLU A 30 -32.07 8.04 40.07
CA GLU A 30 -33.21 7.58 39.23
C GLU A 30 -34.42 8.47 38.84
N CYS A 31 -34.78 8.26 37.56
CA CYS A 31 -36.13 7.96 37.05
C CYS A 31 -37.09 9.07 36.52
N LEU A 32 -37.66 8.67 35.37
CA LEU A 32 -39.05 8.81 34.90
C LEU A 32 -39.53 10.03 34.09
N SER A 33 -39.89 9.68 32.86
CA SER A 33 -40.92 10.21 31.96
C SER A 33 -42.24 10.58 32.65
N PRO A 34 -43.12 11.37 31.98
CA PRO A 34 -44.14 10.76 31.10
C PRO A 34 -44.39 11.63 29.83
N ALA A 35 -45.30 11.37 28.87
CA ALA A 35 -46.38 10.39 28.76
C ALA A 35 -46.63 9.99 27.27
N LEU A 36 -47.37 8.89 27.06
CA LEU A 36 -47.97 8.51 25.77
C LEU A 36 -49.12 9.47 25.36
N PRO A 37 -49.57 9.44 24.09
CA PRO A 37 -50.76 8.61 23.83
C PRO A 37 -50.71 7.75 22.55
N SER A 38 -51.32 6.58 22.66
CA SER A 38 -51.93 5.76 21.60
C SER A 38 -53.44 5.63 21.96
N PRO A 39 -54.36 4.92 21.24
CA PRO A 39 -54.17 4.00 20.12
C PRO A 39 -55.27 4.15 19.00
N ASN A 40 -55.55 3.03 18.30
CA ASN A 40 -56.60 2.76 17.28
C ASN A 40 -56.18 3.00 15.81
N GLU A 41 -56.51 2.14 14.83
CA GLU A 41 -57.29 0.87 14.87
C GLU A 41 -56.89 -0.10 13.73
N CYS A 42 -57.48 -1.31 13.73
CA CYS A 42 -57.14 -2.46 12.89
C CYS A 42 -57.34 -2.28 11.37
N ASP A 43 -56.60 -3.06 10.56
CA ASP A 43 -57.28 -3.94 9.58
C ASP A 43 -56.43 -5.15 9.10
N ASN A 44 -57.11 -6.23 8.67
CA ASN A 44 -56.51 -7.52 8.29
C ASN A 44 -56.44 -7.74 6.77
N LYS A 45 -55.38 -8.40 6.25
CA LYS A 45 -55.53 -9.29 5.07
C LYS A 45 -54.43 -10.35 4.83
N MET A 46 -54.90 -11.60 4.93
CA MET A 46 -54.45 -12.92 4.46
C MET A 46 -53.15 -13.12 3.63
N MET A 47 -52.34 -14.06 4.16
CA MET A 47 -51.74 -15.26 3.53
C MET A 47 -50.77 -15.17 2.34
N GLY A 48 -49.61 -15.82 2.55
CA GLY A 48 -48.69 -16.31 1.52
C GLY A 48 -47.59 -17.18 2.15
N GLU A 49 -47.86 -18.47 2.39
CA GLU A 49 -46.91 -19.38 3.06
C GLU A 49 -45.67 -19.66 2.19
N ALA A 50 -44.47 -19.37 2.71
CA ALA A 50 -43.20 -19.79 2.13
C ALA A 50 -42.54 -20.86 3.02
N GLN A 51 -42.26 -22.03 2.45
CA GLN A 51 -41.76 -23.20 3.19
C GLN A 51 -40.34 -22.96 3.75
N ASN A 52 -40.21 -23.10 5.06
CA ASN A 52 -38.98 -22.90 5.80
C ASN A 52 -37.95 -24.02 5.50
N ARG A 53 -36.84 -23.70 4.80
CA ARG A 53 -35.70 -24.59 4.63
C ARG A 53 -34.62 -24.27 5.67
N GLN A 54 -34.37 -25.22 6.57
CA GLN A 54 -33.25 -25.11 7.52
C GLN A 54 -31.89 -25.00 6.80
N PRO A 55 -30.98 -24.12 7.25
CA PRO A 55 -29.62 -24.07 6.74
C PRO A 55 -28.85 -25.33 7.14
N SER A 56 -28.00 -25.82 6.23
CA SER A 56 -27.09 -26.95 6.51
C SER A 56 -25.91 -26.50 7.37
N PRO A 57 -25.38 -27.35 8.28
CA PRO A 57 -24.34 -26.97 9.22
C PRO A 57 -23.00 -26.67 8.55
N ASP A 58 -22.27 -25.71 9.13
CA ASP A 58 -20.98 -25.23 8.63
C ASP A 58 -19.94 -26.34 8.43
N ARG A 59 -19.37 -26.40 7.22
CA ARG A 59 -18.22 -27.26 6.93
C ARG A 59 -16.92 -26.57 7.33
N ALA A 60 -16.28 -27.13 8.36
CA ALA A 60 -15.04 -26.66 8.95
C ALA A 60 -13.93 -26.31 7.94
N SER A 61 -13.22 -25.24 8.25
CA SER A 61 -12.24 -24.54 7.41
C SER A 61 -11.04 -25.37 6.96
N ARG A 62 -10.67 -25.23 5.68
CA ARG A 62 -9.33 -25.58 5.16
C ARG A 62 -8.62 -24.27 4.80
N SER A 63 -7.57 -23.92 5.55
CA SER A 63 -6.78 -22.70 5.31
C SER A 63 -5.44 -23.04 4.65
N SER A 64 -5.34 -22.71 3.36
CA SER A 64 -4.05 -22.68 2.66
C SER A 64 -3.25 -21.43 3.06
N PHE A 65 -1.94 -21.47 2.78
CA PHE A 65 -0.97 -20.41 3.10
C PHE A 65 -1.44 -18.97 2.79
N SER A 66 -2.11 -18.78 1.64
CA SER A 66 -2.62 -17.50 1.15
C SER A 66 -4.04 -17.13 1.62
N SER A 67 -4.80 -18.06 2.22
CA SER A 67 -6.22 -17.87 2.53
C SER A 67 -6.43 -17.43 3.99
N ILE A 68 -6.07 -16.19 4.29
CA ILE A 68 -6.48 -15.50 5.52
C ILE A 68 -7.79 -14.75 5.24
N ARG A 69 -8.73 -14.78 6.19
CA ARG A 69 -9.81 -13.79 6.27
C ARG A 69 -9.28 -12.62 7.06
N GLU A 70 -9.30 -11.43 6.49
CA GLU A 70 -9.18 -10.19 7.24
C GLU A 70 -10.53 -9.96 7.93
N ASN A 71 -10.55 -9.94 9.26
CA ASN A 71 -11.75 -9.63 10.03
C ASN A 71 -11.88 -8.10 10.16
N GLU A 72 -13.12 -7.63 10.19
CA GLU A 72 -13.47 -6.22 10.12
C GLU A 72 -12.97 -5.44 11.34
N ASN A 73 -12.09 -4.46 11.09
CA ASN A 73 -12.35 -3.10 11.52
C ASN A 73 -11.49 -2.12 10.71
N THR A 74 -12.12 -1.01 10.29
CA THR A 74 -11.58 0.12 9.50
C THR A 74 -11.43 -0.04 7.96
N LEU A 75 -12.32 0.70 7.26
CA LEU A 75 -12.11 1.40 5.98
C LEU A 75 -11.98 0.60 4.66
N THR A 76 -13.13 0.24 4.10
CA THR A 76 -13.31 0.00 2.65
C THR A 76 -13.37 1.31 1.84
N GLN A 77 -12.39 1.55 0.96
CA GLN A 77 -12.58 2.40 -0.23
C GLN A 77 -12.85 1.53 -1.46
N THR A 78 -14.09 1.07 -1.63
CA THR A 78 -14.49 0.29 -2.81
C THR A 78 -15.33 1.16 -3.75
N PHE A 79 -14.71 1.74 -4.77
CA PHE A 79 -15.39 2.59 -5.78
C PHE A 79 -16.14 1.79 -6.86
N THR A 80 -17.08 0.93 -6.47
CA THR A 80 -18.18 0.44 -7.35
C THR A 80 -19.24 -0.36 -6.57
N HIS A 81 -20.33 0.28 -6.15
CA HIS A 81 -21.71 0.00 -6.61
C HIS A 81 -22.76 0.64 -5.68
N SER A 82 -23.79 1.24 -6.27
CA SER A 82 -24.93 1.80 -5.54
C SER A 82 -25.95 0.71 -5.20
N LYS A 83 -26.24 0.52 -3.90
CA LYS A 83 -27.60 0.52 -3.32
C LYS A 83 -27.55 0.44 -1.79
N VAL A 84 -28.54 1.06 -1.15
CA VAL A 84 -28.65 1.24 0.31
C VAL A 84 -29.66 0.25 0.90
N SER A 85 -29.35 -0.32 2.07
CA SER A 85 -30.33 -0.65 3.11
C SER A 85 -29.62 -0.85 4.45
N HIS A 86 -30.08 -0.14 5.49
CA HIS A 86 -29.57 -0.20 6.87
C HIS A 86 -29.97 -1.48 7.59
N LEU A 87 -29.24 -1.81 8.67
CA LEU A 87 -29.77 -2.45 9.88
C LEU A 87 -28.76 -2.29 11.03
N ASP A 88 -29.17 -1.56 12.07
CA ASP A 88 -28.45 -1.45 13.34
C ASP A 88 -28.59 -2.74 14.17
N VAL A 89 -27.59 -3.07 14.99
CA VAL A 89 -27.74 -3.94 16.16
C VAL A 89 -26.85 -3.40 17.28
N ASP A 90 -27.44 -3.14 18.44
CA ASP A 90 -26.82 -2.50 19.60
C ASP A 90 -25.73 -3.33 20.30
N GLU A 91 -24.85 -2.63 21.02
CA GLU A 91 -23.96 -3.22 22.03
C GLU A 91 -24.75 -3.49 23.34
N GLU A 92 -24.61 -4.67 23.92
CA GLU A 92 -24.93 -4.89 25.34
C GLU A 92 -23.66 -5.20 26.15
N VAL A 93 -23.45 -4.37 27.17
CA VAL A 93 -22.39 -4.48 28.17
C VAL A 93 -22.86 -5.37 29.31
N VAL A 94 -22.04 -6.34 29.74
CA VAL A 94 -22.19 -6.98 31.06
C VAL A 94 -20.85 -6.98 31.78
N ASP A 95 -20.83 -6.26 32.90
CA ASP A 95 -19.74 -6.17 33.88
C ASP A 95 -20.14 -7.00 35.11
N ASP A 96 -19.26 -7.84 35.65
CA ASP A 96 -19.27 -8.13 37.10
C ASP A 96 -17.95 -8.71 37.64
N ARG A 97 -17.83 -8.67 38.96
CA ARG A 97 -16.57 -8.57 39.72
C ARG A 97 -16.15 -9.88 40.40
N THR A 98 -14.84 -9.99 40.64
CA THR A 98 -14.21 -11.04 41.47
C THR A 98 -14.37 -10.80 42.97
N PRO A 99 -14.40 -11.89 43.77
CA PRO A 99 -13.75 -11.91 45.09
C PRO A 99 -12.72 -13.05 45.25
N GLU A 100 -12.07 -13.07 46.43
CA GLU A 100 -10.72 -13.60 46.69
C GLU A 100 -10.58 -15.11 46.99
N VAL A 101 -9.32 -15.57 47.12
CA VAL A 101 -8.90 -16.97 47.31
C VAL A 101 -8.14 -17.16 48.64
N THR A 102 -8.32 -18.29 49.32
CA THR A 102 -7.34 -18.89 50.25
C THR A 102 -7.51 -20.44 50.29
N PRO A 103 -6.51 -21.24 50.71
CA PRO A 103 -6.11 -22.40 49.90
C PRO A 103 -6.34 -23.80 50.53
N GLY A 104 -6.55 -24.80 49.66
CA GLY A 104 -6.65 -26.23 49.99
C GLY A 104 -6.40 -27.09 48.74
N PRO A 105 -6.05 -28.39 48.86
CA PRO A 105 -5.17 -29.04 47.88
C PRO A 105 -5.86 -29.61 46.62
N SER A 106 -5.07 -29.64 45.54
CA SER A 106 -5.20 -30.52 44.37
C SER A 106 -6.52 -30.51 43.59
N THR A 107 -6.68 -29.55 42.67
CA THR A 107 -7.55 -29.73 41.48
C THR A 107 -7.11 -28.93 40.24
N LEU A 108 -5.80 -28.63 40.11
CA LEU A 108 -5.28 -27.74 39.06
C LEU A 108 -5.30 -28.31 37.62
N ASP A 109 -5.67 -29.59 37.44
CA ASP A 109 -5.64 -30.29 36.14
C ASP A 109 -6.99 -30.33 35.40
N LYS A 110 -8.08 -29.75 35.94
CA LYS A 110 -9.44 -29.94 35.36
C LYS A 110 -10.24 -28.68 35.00
N ILE A 111 -9.75 -27.47 35.28
CA ILE A 111 -10.48 -26.23 34.97
C ILE A 111 -9.85 -25.44 33.80
N ASN A 112 -8.57 -25.62 33.50
CA ASN A 112 -7.91 -25.01 32.33
C ASN A 112 -8.34 -25.60 30.96
N ALA A 113 -9.31 -26.52 30.94
CA ALA A 113 -9.74 -27.23 29.73
C ALA A 113 -10.77 -26.45 28.87
N PHE A 114 -11.37 -25.36 29.37
CA PHE A 114 -12.56 -24.76 28.75
C PHE A 114 -12.37 -23.45 27.96
N ASN A 115 -11.14 -22.96 27.79
CA ASN A 115 -10.85 -21.89 26.81
C ASN A 115 -9.61 -22.16 25.92
N MET A 116 -9.10 -23.40 25.92
CA MET A 116 -8.08 -23.82 24.96
C MET A 116 -8.74 -24.46 23.73
N ILE A 117 -8.79 -23.75 22.59
CA ILE A 117 -8.92 -24.40 21.28
C ILE A 117 -7.55 -25.03 20.93
N GLN A 118 -7.20 -26.07 21.70
CA GLN A 118 -6.06 -26.93 21.41
C GLN A 118 -6.49 -27.83 20.24
N THR A 119 -6.17 -27.43 19.01
CA THR A 119 -6.49 -28.22 17.81
C THR A 119 -5.65 -29.49 17.76
N GLN A 120 -6.05 -30.49 18.56
CA GLN A 120 -5.55 -31.85 18.42
C GLN A 120 -5.83 -32.34 17.00
N PHE A 121 -4.78 -32.77 16.30
CA PHE A 121 -4.94 -33.43 15.01
C PHE A 121 -5.67 -34.76 15.21
N ARG A 122 -6.99 -34.75 14.99
CA ARG A 122 -7.74 -35.97 14.74
C ARG A 122 -7.53 -36.35 13.27
N PRO A 123 -6.80 -37.44 12.94
CA PRO A 123 -6.78 -37.94 11.58
C PRO A 123 -8.22 -38.21 11.14
N PRO A 124 -8.58 -37.94 9.88
CA PRO A 124 -9.98 -37.93 9.46
C PRO A 124 -10.61 -39.30 9.72
N VAL A 125 -11.79 -39.28 10.35
CA VAL A 125 -12.67 -40.46 10.51
C VAL A 125 -13.31 -40.75 9.16
N THR A 126 -12.48 -41.20 8.22
CA THR A 126 -12.93 -41.88 7.02
C THR A 126 -13.51 -43.23 7.42
N ASN A 127 -14.65 -43.60 6.87
CA ASN A 127 -15.20 -44.96 6.97
C ASN A 127 -14.05 -45.99 6.78
N PRO A 128 -13.89 -47.00 7.68
CA PRO A 128 -12.71 -47.88 7.71
C PRO A 128 -12.42 -48.63 6.40
N ASN A 129 -13.38 -48.70 5.48
CA ASN A 129 -13.20 -49.30 4.15
C ASN A 129 -12.72 -48.32 3.06
N SER A 130 -12.42 -47.06 3.38
CA SER A 130 -11.98 -46.04 2.42
C SER A 130 -10.48 -46.14 2.10
N ARG A 131 -10.15 -46.39 0.81
CA ARG A 131 -8.76 -46.52 0.32
C ARG A 131 -8.03 -45.19 0.09
N LEU A 132 -8.62 -44.03 0.41
CA LEU A 132 -8.00 -42.71 0.24
C LEU A 132 -7.14 -42.33 1.45
N ARG A 133 -6.01 -43.02 1.64
CA ARG A 133 -4.91 -42.58 2.51
C ARG A 133 -3.60 -42.56 1.71
N GLY A 134 -2.86 -41.46 1.82
CA GLY A 134 -1.51 -41.30 1.26
C GLY A 134 -1.38 -40.15 0.25
N TYR A 135 -0.28 -39.42 0.37
CA TYR A 135 0.24 -38.54 -0.68
C TYR A 135 0.84 -39.45 -1.78
N VAL A 136 0.51 -39.20 -3.05
CA VAL A 136 0.83 -40.14 -4.15
C VAL A 136 1.93 -39.59 -5.05
N ALA A 137 3.13 -40.13 -4.90
CA ALA A 137 4.16 -40.14 -5.93
C ALA A 137 4.11 -41.48 -6.71
N PRO A 138 4.45 -41.52 -8.01
CA PRO A 138 4.53 -42.78 -8.75
C PRO A 138 5.74 -43.61 -8.28
N ALA A 139 5.55 -44.93 -8.11
CA ALA A 139 6.66 -45.87 -7.90
C ALA A 139 7.22 -46.38 -9.24
N ASP A 140 8.51 -46.76 -9.25
CA ASP A 140 9.30 -47.09 -10.45
C ASP A 140 8.83 -48.33 -11.24
N SER A 141 7.80 -49.05 -10.76
CA SER A 141 7.29 -50.30 -11.34
C SER A 141 5.85 -50.23 -11.88
N PHE A 142 5.28 -49.04 -12.05
CA PHE A 142 3.85 -48.88 -12.33
C PHE A 142 3.43 -49.17 -13.80
N GLN A 143 2.60 -50.21 -14.01
CA GLN A 143 2.15 -50.72 -15.31
C GLN A 143 0.71 -50.31 -15.76
N GLY A 144 0.19 -49.18 -15.28
CA GLY A 144 -0.95 -48.50 -15.92
C GLY A 144 -2.36 -48.73 -15.34
N TRP A 145 -3.27 -47.80 -15.65
CA TRP A 145 -4.56 -47.60 -14.95
C TRP A 145 -5.77 -48.38 -15.52
N LYS A 146 -5.58 -49.39 -16.38
CA LYS A 146 -6.70 -50.05 -17.11
C LYS A 146 -7.65 -50.91 -16.24
N GLY A 147 -7.37 -51.10 -14.95
CA GLY A 147 -8.11 -52.02 -14.07
C GLY A 147 -9.27 -51.44 -13.24
N ILE A 148 -9.45 -50.11 -13.17
CA ILE A 148 -10.41 -49.50 -12.22
C ILE A 148 -11.70 -49.08 -12.95
N GLN A 149 -12.76 -49.90 -12.83
CA GLN A 149 -14.11 -49.51 -13.27
C GLN A 149 -14.79 -48.60 -12.24
N VAL A 150 -14.88 -47.30 -12.52
CA VAL A 150 -15.70 -46.35 -11.73
C VAL A 150 -17.02 -46.10 -12.44
N LYS A 151 -18.11 -46.72 -11.97
CA LYS A 151 -19.48 -46.37 -12.39
C LYS A 151 -20.00 -45.21 -11.53
N GLY A 152 -19.98 -44.00 -12.08
CA GLY A 152 -20.60 -42.80 -11.49
C GLY A 152 -21.18 -41.90 -12.59
N LYS A 153 -22.37 -41.32 -12.37
CA LYS A 153 -23.01 -40.45 -13.36
C LYS A 153 -22.30 -39.10 -13.43
N LEU A 154 -21.98 -38.65 -14.64
CA LEU A 154 -21.43 -37.32 -14.92
C LEU A 154 -22.59 -36.31 -15.05
N ALA A 155 -22.68 -35.34 -14.14
CA ALA A 155 -23.58 -34.19 -14.27
C ALA A 155 -23.04 -33.01 -13.43
N SER A 156 -22.21 -32.15 -14.04
CA SER A 156 -21.94 -30.82 -13.48
C SER A 156 -23.12 -29.90 -13.77
N ARG A 157 -23.57 -29.11 -12.80
CA ARG A 157 -24.67 -28.15 -12.97
C ARG A 157 -24.25 -26.83 -13.64
N SER A 158 -22.95 -26.62 -13.89
CA SER A 158 -22.40 -25.39 -14.49
C SER A 158 -22.61 -25.25 -16.01
N PHE A 159 -23.34 -26.17 -16.67
CA PHE A 159 -23.59 -26.11 -18.11
C PHE A 159 -24.82 -25.25 -18.49
N GLY A 160 -25.71 -24.97 -17.53
CA GLY A 160 -26.97 -24.26 -17.81
C GLY A 160 -26.80 -22.77 -18.13
N ASP A 161 -25.85 -22.09 -17.47
CA ASP A 161 -25.71 -20.63 -17.60
C ASP A 161 -25.08 -20.21 -18.94
N LEU A 162 -24.23 -21.06 -19.52
CA LEU A 162 -23.64 -20.83 -20.84
C LEU A 162 -24.63 -20.97 -21.99
N THR A 163 -25.70 -21.77 -21.83
CA THR A 163 -26.76 -21.87 -22.85
C THR A 163 -27.58 -20.59 -23.00
N ILE A 164 -27.63 -19.73 -21.97
CA ILE A 164 -28.34 -18.44 -22.03
C ILE A 164 -27.59 -17.44 -22.93
N LEU A 165 -26.25 -17.45 -22.89
CA LEU A 165 -25.41 -16.63 -23.78
C LEU A 165 -25.41 -17.13 -25.24
N ASN A 166 -25.66 -18.43 -25.47
CA ASN A 166 -25.65 -19.03 -26.79
C ASN A 166 -26.80 -18.58 -27.72
N ASN A 167 -27.76 -17.81 -27.22
CA ASN A 167 -28.84 -17.23 -28.04
C ASN A 167 -28.43 -15.94 -28.80
N VAL A 168 -27.24 -15.39 -28.54
CA VAL A 168 -26.74 -14.15 -29.17
C VAL A 168 -25.84 -14.42 -30.38
N TRP A 169 -25.26 -15.62 -30.49
CA TRP A 169 -24.37 -16.00 -31.59
C TRP A 169 -24.97 -17.14 -32.42
N GLY A 170 -24.95 -16.98 -33.75
CA GLY A 170 -25.60 -17.90 -34.69
C GLY A 170 -25.02 -19.31 -34.68
N SER A 171 -25.85 -20.27 -35.10
CA SER A 171 -25.61 -21.72 -35.25
C SER A 171 -24.34 -22.27 -34.57
N ALA A 172 -24.51 -22.87 -33.39
CA ALA A 172 -23.43 -23.48 -32.62
C ALA A 172 -22.47 -24.31 -33.51
N PRO A 173 -21.15 -24.13 -33.39
CA PRO A 173 -20.19 -24.85 -34.21
C PRO A 173 -20.36 -26.35 -34.04
N LYS A 174 -20.34 -27.10 -35.16
CA LYS A 174 -20.49 -28.55 -35.16
C LYS A 174 -19.52 -29.15 -34.14
N ALA A 175 -20.05 -29.86 -33.15
CA ALA A 175 -19.27 -30.45 -32.07
C ALA A 175 -18.05 -31.20 -32.66
N PRO A 176 -16.82 -30.88 -32.23
CA PRO A 176 -15.64 -31.54 -32.77
C PRO A 176 -15.78 -33.04 -32.58
N ARG A 177 -15.40 -33.83 -33.60
CA ARG A 177 -15.36 -35.30 -33.52
C ARG A 177 -14.68 -35.70 -32.21
N ASN A 178 -15.22 -36.70 -31.51
CA ASN A 178 -14.72 -37.18 -30.22
C ASN A 178 -13.25 -37.66 -30.28
N VAL A 179 -12.32 -36.71 -30.26
CA VAL A 179 -10.90 -36.96 -29.99
C VAL A 179 -10.83 -37.35 -28.53
N LYS A 180 -10.34 -38.56 -28.24
CA LYS A 180 -10.02 -38.98 -26.87
C LYS A 180 -8.76 -38.24 -26.42
N ILE A 181 -8.92 -36.97 -26.03
CA ILE A 181 -7.89 -36.15 -25.40
C ILE A 181 -7.45 -36.90 -24.14
N ARG A 182 -6.17 -37.25 -24.04
CA ARG A 182 -5.64 -37.88 -22.82
C ARG A 182 -5.49 -36.81 -21.73
N PRO A 183 -5.58 -37.15 -20.44
CA PRO A 183 -5.26 -36.20 -19.38
C PRO A 183 -3.84 -35.63 -19.55
N GLY A 184 -3.69 -34.30 -19.57
CA GLY A 184 -2.42 -33.63 -19.89
C GLY A 184 -2.26 -33.23 -21.36
N GLU A 185 -3.22 -33.55 -22.24
CA GLU A 185 -3.19 -33.20 -23.67
C GLU A 185 -4.22 -32.13 -24.07
N ALA A 186 -4.92 -31.47 -23.15
CA ALA A 186 -5.87 -30.43 -23.49
C ALA A 186 -5.17 -29.24 -24.17
N PRO A 187 -5.83 -28.50 -25.09
CA PRO A 187 -5.17 -27.43 -25.86
C PRO A 187 -4.47 -26.37 -24.99
N ILE A 188 -5.05 -26.03 -23.83
CA ILE A 188 -4.45 -25.11 -22.86
C ILE A 188 -3.17 -25.67 -22.22
N GLU A 189 -3.11 -26.98 -21.97
CA GLU A 189 -1.95 -27.65 -21.34
C GLU A 189 -0.76 -27.81 -22.31
N ARG A 190 -0.98 -27.56 -23.60
CA ARG A 190 0.06 -27.57 -24.65
C ARG A 190 0.68 -26.19 -24.88
N LEU A 191 0.19 -25.15 -24.20
CA LEU A 191 0.76 -23.81 -24.28
C LEU A 191 2.15 -23.78 -23.59
N PRO A 192 3.09 -22.94 -24.08
CA PRO A 192 4.36 -22.72 -23.39
C PRO A 192 4.16 -22.24 -21.94
N ALA A 193 5.11 -22.56 -21.06
CA ALA A 193 5.02 -22.26 -19.64
C ALA A 193 4.91 -20.76 -19.35
N GLU A 194 5.49 -19.93 -20.22
CA GLU A 194 5.44 -18.47 -20.19
C GLU A 194 4.01 -17.96 -20.45
N ILE A 195 3.33 -18.54 -21.43
CA ILE A 195 1.93 -18.21 -21.76
C ILE A 195 1.00 -18.70 -20.66
N LEU A 196 1.22 -19.90 -20.13
CA LEU A 196 0.50 -20.41 -18.97
C LEU A 196 0.69 -19.52 -17.75
N SER A 197 1.93 -19.13 -17.44
CA SER A 197 2.22 -18.25 -16.29
C SER A 197 1.59 -16.87 -16.46
N ALA A 198 1.63 -16.28 -17.66
CA ALA A 198 0.95 -15.03 -17.97
C ALA A 198 -0.58 -15.13 -17.77
N ILE A 199 -1.23 -16.18 -18.30
CA ILE A 199 -2.67 -16.40 -18.10
C ILE A 199 -3.00 -16.58 -16.61
N ILE A 200 -2.22 -17.40 -15.89
CA ILE A 200 -2.44 -17.69 -14.47
C ILE A 200 -2.17 -16.44 -13.60
N SER A 201 -1.25 -15.56 -14.00
CA SER A 201 -0.98 -14.32 -13.26
C SER A 201 -2.18 -13.36 -13.22
N LEU A 202 -3.10 -13.43 -14.19
CA LEU A 202 -4.34 -12.66 -14.18
C LEU A 202 -5.34 -13.11 -13.08
N LEU A 203 -5.07 -14.24 -12.43
CA LEU A 203 -5.85 -14.80 -11.32
C LEU A 203 -5.18 -14.54 -9.95
N VAL A 204 -4.03 -13.86 -9.92
CA VAL A 204 -3.38 -13.44 -8.68
C VAL A 204 -4.12 -12.20 -8.17
N LEU A 205 -4.48 -12.22 -6.89
CA LEU A 205 -5.05 -11.08 -6.18
C LEU A 205 -4.07 -10.71 -5.05
N ASP A 206 -3.28 -9.65 -5.28
CA ASP A 206 -2.36 -9.09 -4.27
C ASP A 206 -3.17 -8.65 -3.03
N ILE A 207 -4.20 -7.83 -3.26
CA ILE A 207 -5.18 -7.40 -2.26
C ILE A 207 -6.58 -7.95 -2.65
N PRO A 208 -7.31 -8.61 -1.75
CA PRO A 208 -8.69 -9.03 -2.05
C PRO A 208 -9.60 -7.79 -2.08
N PRO A 209 -10.48 -7.63 -3.10
CA PRO A 209 -11.19 -6.36 -3.36
C PRO A 209 -12.13 -5.87 -2.24
N ASN A 210 -12.41 -6.74 -1.26
CA ASN A 210 -13.28 -6.46 -0.11
C ASN A 210 -12.57 -6.70 1.23
N GLY A 211 -11.25 -6.99 1.28
CA GLY A 211 -10.52 -7.47 2.47
C GLY A 211 -10.87 -8.91 2.90
N VAL A 212 -12.17 -9.22 2.97
CA VAL A 212 -12.71 -10.47 3.54
C VAL A 212 -12.64 -11.68 2.60
N SER A 213 -12.49 -11.46 1.29
CA SER A 213 -12.47 -12.55 0.29
C SER A 213 -11.19 -13.38 0.37
N ARG A 214 -11.33 -14.72 0.34
CA ARG A 214 -10.15 -15.62 0.39
C ARG A 214 -9.28 -15.38 -0.84
N ARG A 215 -8.03 -14.95 -0.65
CA ARG A 215 -7.05 -14.85 -1.73
C ARG A 215 -6.75 -16.22 -2.35
N ASN A 216 -6.50 -16.23 -3.66
CA ASN A 216 -6.03 -17.37 -4.43
C ASN A 216 -6.96 -18.60 -4.48
N ILE A 217 -8.30 -18.44 -4.38
CA ILE A 217 -9.26 -19.55 -4.59
C ILE A 217 -9.06 -20.19 -5.97
N ASP A 218 -8.94 -19.37 -7.01
CA ASP A 218 -8.84 -19.85 -8.39
C ASP A 218 -7.52 -20.57 -8.64
N LEU A 219 -6.41 -20.06 -8.08
CA LEU A 219 -5.11 -20.74 -8.10
C LEU A 219 -5.18 -22.09 -7.33
N MET A 220 -5.85 -22.14 -6.18
CA MET A 220 -6.06 -23.40 -5.45
C MET A 220 -6.92 -24.40 -6.24
N SER A 221 -7.86 -23.92 -7.06
CA SER A 221 -8.64 -24.74 -7.98
C SER A 221 -7.76 -25.25 -9.14
N LEU A 222 -6.92 -24.40 -9.73
CA LEU A 222 -5.98 -24.77 -10.79
C LEU A 222 -4.97 -25.84 -10.34
N LEU A 223 -4.45 -25.76 -9.11
CA LEU A 223 -3.57 -26.80 -8.54
C LEU A 223 -4.19 -28.21 -8.53
N LEU A 224 -5.52 -28.33 -8.65
CA LEU A 224 -6.26 -29.59 -8.63
C LEU A 224 -6.75 -30.04 -10.02
N THR A 225 -6.47 -29.27 -11.08
CA THR A 225 -6.95 -29.58 -12.44
C THR A 225 -6.10 -30.63 -13.15
N SER A 226 -4.79 -30.42 -13.25
CA SER A 226 -3.86 -31.34 -13.91
C SER A 226 -2.41 -31.13 -13.48
N LYS A 227 -1.50 -32.03 -13.87
CA LYS A 227 -0.06 -31.90 -13.54
C LYS A 227 0.58 -30.66 -14.18
N THR A 228 0.23 -30.33 -15.42
CA THR A 228 0.81 -29.19 -16.14
C THR A 228 0.36 -27.88 -15.51
N LEU A 229 -0.95 -27.74 -15.24
CA LEU A 229 -1.51 -26.56 -14.59
C LEU A 229 -1.06 -26.46 -13.13
N HIS A 230 -0.89 -27.57 -12.42
CA HIS A 230 -0.31 -27.61 -11.08
C HIS A 230 1.10 -27.03 -11.05
N PHE A 231 1.99 -27.47 -11.95
CA PHE A 231 3.36 -26.96 -12.03
C PHE A 231 3.39 -25.46 -12.40
N ALA A 232 2.64 -25.05 -13.42
CA ALA A 232 2.56 -23.65 -13.83
C ALA A 232 2.00 -22.75 -12.70
N THR A 233 0.98 -23.23 -11.97
CA THR A 233 0.38 -22.50 -10.85
C THR A 233 1.31 -22.43 -9.63
N LEU A 234 2.09 -23.47 -9.34
CA LEU A 234 3.14 -23.40 -8.31
C LEU A 234 4.18 -22.33 -8.64
N SER A 235 4.57 -22.20 -9.92
CA SER A 235 5.49 -21.13 -10.34
C SER A 235 4.94 -19.75 -10.02
N THR A 236 3.67 -19.49 -10.35
CA THR A 236 3.00 -18.21 -10.02
C THR A 236 2.86 -18.00 -8.51
N LEU A 237 2.43 -19.01 -7.75
CA LEU A 237 2.23 -18.94 -6.30
C LEU A 237 3.51 -18.69 -5.49
N TYR A 238 4.67 -19.19 -5.96
CA TYR A 238 5.94 -19.04 -5.26
C TYR A 238 6.84 -17.93 -5.80
N SER A 239 6.57 -17.39 -6.98
CA SER A 239 7.42 -16.32 -7.56
C SER A 239 7.33 -15.01 -6.79
N GLN A 240 6.17 -14.66 -6.24
CA GLN A 240 5.93 -13.40 -5.54
C GLN A 240 5.27 -13.69 -4.18
N ILE A 241 6.06 -13.58 -3.11
CA ILE A 241 5.64 -13.95 -1.75
C ILE A 241 5.37 -12.69 -0.94
N THR A 242 4.09 -12.45 -0.61
CA THR A 242 3.68 -11.40 0.32
C THR A 242 3.51 -11.96 1.73
N ILE A 243 4.12 -11.30 2.71
CA ILE A 243 4.13 -11.68 4.12
C ILE A 243 3.38 -10.63 4.96
N PRO A 244 2.08 -10.85 5.26
CA PRO A 244 1.33 -9.96 6.13
C PRO A 244 1.70 -10.12 7.61
N HIS A 245 2.20 -11.29 8.04
CA HIS A 245 2.54 -11.55 9.44
C HIS A 245 3.66 -12.57 9.65
N SER A 246 4.28 -12.54 10.83
CA SER A 246 5.37 -13.45 11.21
C SER A 246 4.95 -14.94 11.20
N ARG A 247 3.73 -15.31 11.58
CA ARG A 247 3.24 -16.70 11.48
C ARG A 247 3.16 -17.19 10.03
N ILE A 248 2.92 -16.28 9.08
CA ILE A 248 2.92 -16.59 7.64
C ILE A 248 4.36 -16.71 7.15
N PHE A 249 5.27 -15.82 7.56
CA PHE A 249 6.71 -15.99 7.33
C PHE A 249 7.23 -17.35 7.80
N HIS A 250 6.93 -17.75 9.04
CA HIS A 250 7.37 -19.04 9.58
C HIS A 250 6.82 -20.24 8.79
N LYS A 251 5.52 -20.24 8.44
CA LYS A 251 4.93 -21.29 7.58
C LYS A 251 5.63 -21.39 6.22
N PHE A 252 5.99 -20.25 5.62
CA PHE A 252 6.71 -20.22 4.35
C PHE A 252 8.10 -20.82 4.50
N LEU A 253 8.85 -20.35 5.49
CA LEU A 253 10.20 -20.80 5.79
C LEU A 253 10.26 -22.31 6.01
N THR A 254 9.37 -22.87 6.84
CA THR A 254 9.27 -24.32 7.08
C THR A 254 8.99 -25.07 5.77
N HIS A 255 8.06 -24.59 4.95
CA HIS A 255 7.70 -25.26 3.70
C HIS A 255 8.82 -25.21 2.64
N ILE A 256 9.56 -24.10 2.50
CA ILE A 256 10.73 -24.05 1.60
C ILE A 256 11.95 -24.78 2.17
N ALA A 257 12.05 -24.97 3.48
CA ALA A 257 13.08 -25.80 4.09
C ALA A 257 12.84 -27.31 3.81
N GLU A 258 11.59 -27.76 3.88
CA GLU A 258 11.15 -29.10 3.47
C GLU A 258 11.22 -29.31 1.94
N HIS A 259 10.95 -28.26 1.16
CA HIS A 259 10.85 -28.30 -0.30
C HIS A 259 11.70 -27.20 -0.96
N GLN A 260 13.02 -27.35 -0.89
CA GLN A 260 14.00 -26.34 -1.35
C GLN A 260 13.83 -25.93 -2.83
N THR A 261 13.30 -26.81 -3.68
CA THR A 261 12.97 -26.49 -5.07
C THR A 261 12.00 -25.30 -5.19
N LEU A 262 11.06 -25.15 -4.25
CA LEU A 262 10.13 -24.01 -4.21
C LEU A 262 10.85 -22.70 -3.87
N GLY A 263 11.85 -22.74 -2.99
CA GLY A 263 12.70 -21.60 -2.69
C GLY A 263 13.44 -21.06 -3.91
N THR A 264 13.81 -21.93 -4.86
CA THR A 264 14.43 -21.51 -6.13
C THR A 264 13.49 -20.78 -7.10
N ILE A 265 12.17 -20.87 -6.90
CA ILE A 265 11.14 -20.19 -7.71
C ILE A 265 10.97 -18.72 -7.27
N VAL A 266 11.27 -18.40 -6.01
CA VAL A 266 11.04 -17.08 -5.42
C VAL A 266 11.82 -15.99 -6.17
N ARG A 267 11.13 -14.91 -6.54
CA ARG A 267 11.70 -13.71 -7.17
C ARG A 267 11.46 -12.46 -6.34
N ARG A 268 10.31 -12.36 -5.67
CA ARG A 268 9.97 -11.29 -4.73
C ARG A 268 9.64 -11.85 -3.36
N LEU A 269 10.17 -11.21 -2.32
CA LEU A 269 9.75 -11.38 -0.93
C LEU A 269 9.36 -10.00 -0.38
N ASP A 270 8.09 -9.85 -0.02
CA ASP A 270 7.46 -8.56 0.21
C ASP A 270 6.75 -8.51 1.57
N PHE A 271 7.13 -7.53 2.39
CA PHE A 271 6.58 -7.27 3.71
C PHE A 271 5.87 -5.90 3.79
N CYS A 272 5.50 -5.26 2.67
CA CYS A 272 4.83 -3.95 2.68
C CYS A 272 3.46 -3.96 3.40
N HIS A 273 2.82 -5.14 3.46
CA HIS A 273 1.58 -5.41 4.20
C HIS A 273 1.82 -5.96 5.62
N PHE A 274 3.06 -6.02 6.09
CA PHE A 274 3.33 -6.65 7.39
C PHE A 274 2.73 -5.83 8.53
N ASN A 275 1.84 -6.44 9.31
CA ASN A 275 1.27 -5.80 10.50
C ASN A 275 1.52 -6.70 11.72
N PRO A 276 2.40 -6.31 12.67
CA PRO A 276 2.68 -7.13 13.84
C PRO A 276 1.52 -7.15 14.84
N SER A 277 0.59 -6.19 14.79
CA SER A 277 -0.46 -5.99 15.81
C SER A 277 -1.74 -6.79 15.55
N GLN A 278 -1.96 -7.34 14.35
CA GLN A 278 -3.19 -8.07 14.00
C GLN A 278 -3.29 -9.51 14.57
N LEU A 279 -2.24 -10.04 15.20
CA LEU A 279 -2.18 -11.43 15.68
C LEU A 279 -1.87 -11.61 17.17
N PHE A 280 -1.36 -10.57 17.83
CA PHE A 280 -0.85 -10.67 19.20
C PHE A 280 -1.26 -9.42 19.97
N SER A 281 -1.84 -9.64 21.14
CA SER A 281 -2.38 -8.58 21.99
C SER A 281 -1.28 -7.74 22.65
N THR A 282 -0.10 -8.34 22.90
CA THR A 282 1.01 -7.69 23.60
C THR A 282 2.33 -7.73 22.82
N ALA A 283 3.27 -6.86 23.17
CA ALA A 283 4.65 -6.93 22.67
C ALA A 283 5.42 -8.16 23.21
N ALA A 284 5.05 -8.67 24.39
CA ALA A 284 5.69 -9.82 25.01
C ALA A 284 5.40 -11.12 24.23
N GLU A 285 4.13 -11.38 23.87
CA GLU A 285 3.75 -12.53 23.04
C GLU A 285 4.45 -12.52 21.68
N ARG A 286 4.59 -11.34 21.07
CA ARG A 286 5.32 -11.16 19.79
C ARG A 286 6.80 -11.55 19.90
N SER A 287 7.46 -11.06 20.95
CA SER A 287 8.87 -11.35 21.23
C SER A 287 9.11 -12.84 21.54
N GLN A 288 8.20 -13.47 22.29
CA GLN A 288 8.28 -14.90 22.62
C GLN A 288 8.05 -15.81 21.42
N ALA A 289 7.20 -15.41 20.47
CA ALA A 289 6.83 -16.27 19.35
C ALA A 289 7.98 -16.54 18.35
N ARG A 290 9.02 -15.68 18.29
CA ARG A 290 10.25 -15.80 17.47
C ARG A 290 10.06 -16.27 16.02
N ASN A 291 8.87 -16.04 15.45
CA ASN A 291 8.48 -16.56 14.13
C ASN A 291 9.23 -15.84 13.00
N LEU A 292 9.60 -14.57 13.21
CA LEU A 292 10.47 -13.75 12.38
C LEU A 292 11.55 -13.19 13.32
N THR A 293 12.80 -13.34 12.91
CA THR A 293 14.03 -12.93 13.60
C THR A 293 15.12 -12.69 12.54
N SER A 294 16.21 -12.00 12.88
CA SER A 294 17.40 -11.91 12.01
C SER A 294 17.90 -13.28 11.51
N GLU A 295 17.94 -14.29 12.38
CA GLU A 295 18.39 -15.65 12.06
C GLU A 295 17.45 -16.36 11.06
N THR A 296 16.14 -16.29 11.31
CA THR A 296 15.13 -16.95 10.46
C THR A 296 14.97 -16.21 9.12
N LEU A 297 15.16 -14.89 9.10
CA LEU A 297 15.22 -14.08 7.89
C LEU A 297 16.45 -14.43 7.05
N LEU A 298 17.65 -14.49 7.65
CA LEU A 298 18.85 -14.93 6.96
C LEU A 298 18.69 -16.34 6.38
N ARG A 299 18.12 -17.28 7.15
CA ARG A 299 17.84 -18.64 6.68
C ARG A 299 16.86 -18.69 5.50
N CYS A 300 15.89 -17.77 5.47
CA CYS A 300 15.00 -17.62 4.32
C CYS A 300 15.74 -17.14 3.06
N LEU A 301 16.68 -16.19 3.21
CA LEU A 301 17.52 -15.68 2.12
C LEU A 301 18.54 -16.72 1.61
N GLU A 302 18.99 -17.65 2.45
CA GLU A 302 19.79 -18.81 2.02
C GLU A 302 18.99 -19.76 1.13
N LEU A 303 17.72 -19.99 1.48
CA LEU A 303 16.81 -20.89 0.75
C LEU A 303 16.18 -20.25 -0.50
N THR A 304 16.40 -18.95 -0.75
CA THR A 304 15.85 -18.20 -1.89
C THR A 304 16.95 -17.59 -2.79
N PRO A 305 17.86 -18.41 -3.36
CA PRO A 305 19.06 -17.92 -4.06
C PRO A 305 18.79 -17.10 -5.32
N ASN A 306 17.58 -17.18 -5.88
CA ASN A 306 17.15 -16.47 -7.08
C ASN A 306 16.31 -15.20 -6.79
N LEU A 307 16.30 -14.73 -5.54
CA LEU A 307 15.57 -13.53 -5.14
C LEU A 307 16.09 -12.29 -5.90
N GLN A 308 15.15 -11.49 -6.42
CA GLN A 308 15.39 -10.29 -7.22
C GLN A 308 14.87 -9.02 -6.54
N GLU A 309 13.80 -9.13 -5.76
CA GLU A 309 13.12 -7.99 -5.14
C GLU A 309 12.86 -8.30 -3.65
N PHE A 310 13.39 -7.48 -2.74
CA PHE A 310 13.20 -7.61 -1.31
C PHE A 310 12.66 -6.29 -0.73
N LEU A 311 11.42 -6.33 -0.23
CA LEU A 311 10.68 -5.15 0.21
C LEU A 311 10.35 -5.28 1.70
N VAL A 312 10.93 -4.40 2.52
CA VAL A 312 10.70 -4.34 3.97
C VAL A 312 10.29 -2.94 4.42
N GLN A 313 10.02 -2.81 5.72
CA GLN A 313 9.45 -1.62 6.33
C GLN A 313 9.84 -1.53 7.82
N GLU A 314 9.55 -0.38 8.46
CA GLU A 314 9.91 -0.07 9.85
C GLU A 314 9.60 -1.18 10.88
N HIS A 315 8.46 -1.88 10.78
CA HIS A 315 8.08 -2.94 11.72
C HIS A 315 9.01 -4.18 11.75
N ILE A 316 9.96 -4.29 10.81
CA ILE A 316 10.91 -5.41 10.69
C ILE A 316 12.36 -4.91 10.81
N ASP A 317 12.59 -3.61 11.06
CA ASP A 317 13.94 -3.04 10.99
C ASP A 317 14.92 -3.59 12.05
N GLN A 318 14.39 -4.13 13.15
CA GLN A 318 15.12 -4.87 14.20
C GLN A 318 15.58 -6.27 13.76
N ASP A 319 15.02 -6.82 12.69
CA ASP A 319 15.39 -8.14 12.13
C ASP A 319 16.39 -8.03 10.97
N LEU A 320 16.82 -6.82 10.63
CA LEU A 320 17.76 -6.54 9.53
C LEU A 320 19.21 -6.45 10.05
N SER A 321 19.73 -7.57 10.58
CA SER A 321 21.11 -7.65 11.05
C SER A 321 22.14 -7.40 9.95
N ALA A 322 23.39 -7.13 10.36
CA ALA A 322 24.53 -6.99 9.45
C ALA A 322 24.67 -8.19 8.49
N ASP A 323 24.38 -9.42 8.94
CA ASP A 323 24.47 -10.62 8.08
C ASP A 323 23.32 -10.71 7.08
N VAL A 324 22.10 -10.32 7.48
CA VAL A 324 20.95 -10.18 6.56
C VAL A 324 21.27 -9.13 5.48
N LEU A 325 21.74 -7.95 5.89
CA LEU A 325 22.08 -6.89 4.93
C LEU A 325 23.26 -7.30 4.02
N ARG A 326 24.30 -7.95 4.56
CA ARG A 326 25.41 -8.48 3.75
C ARG A 326 24.92 -9.53 2.75
N LYS A 327 23.98 -10.41 3.13
CA LYS A 327 23.37 -11.38 2.22
C LYS A 327 22.57 -10.68 1.12
N LEU A 328 21.81 -9.63 1.43
CA LEU A 328 21.02 -8.86 0.47
C LEU A 328 21.87 -8.08 -0.54
N PHE A 329 22.92 -7.38 -0.08
CA PHE A 329 23.77 -6.54 -0.94
C PHE A 329 24.85 -7.34 -1.68
N LEU A 330 25.47 -8.33 -1.03
CA LEU A 330 26.69 -8.99 -1.53
C LEU A 330 26.52 -10.50 -1.80
N GLY A 331 25.47 -11.13 -1.26
CA GLY A 331 25.30 -12.60 -1.27
C GLY A 331 24.16 -13.13 -2.14
N LEU A 332 23.51 -12.28 -2.94
CA LEU A 332 22.41 -12.63 -3.84
C LEU A 332 22.64 -12.01 -5.23
N GLU A 333 23.24 -12.78 -6.14
CA GLU A 333 23.69 -12.32 -7.47
C GLU A 333 22.59 -11.71 -8.35
N ARG A 334 21.33 -12.13 -8.11
CA ARG A 334 20.16 -11.71 -8.90
C ARG A 334 19.39 -10.54 -8.28
N MET A 335 19.87 -9.96 -7.18
CA MET A 335 19.19 -8.84 -6.52
C MET A 335 19.12 -7.61 -7.43
N GLU A 336 17.91 -7.13 -7.72
CA GLU A 336 17.64 -5.94 -8.54
C GLU A 336 16.96 -4.81 -7.77
N ALA A 337 16.17 -5.12 -6.74
CA ALA A 337 15.39 -4.14 -6.00
C ALA A 337 15.45 -4.36 -4.48
N LEU A 338 15.82 -3.31 -3.74
CA LEU A 338 15.81 -3.28 -2.27
C LEU A 338 15.00 -2.07 -1.78
N ASP A 339 14.17 -2.27 -0.76
CA ASP A 339 13.36 -1.22 -0.15
C ASP A 339 13.30 -1.37 1.37
N PHE A 340 13.73 -0.33 2.08
CA PHE A 340 13.83 -0.27 3.54
C PHE A 340 12.92 0.81 4.13
N CYS A 341 11.70 0.91 3.60
CA CYS A 341 10.80 2.03 3.84
C CYS A 341 10.49 2.30 5.33
N GLY A 342 10.93 3.45 5.85
CA GLY A 342 10.71 3.88 7.23
C GLY A 342 11.64 3.22 8.27
N CYS A 343 12.51 2.30 7.86
CA CYS A 343 13.48 1.67 8.76
C CYS A 343 14.38 2.74 9.40
N THR A 344 14.27 2.90 10.72
CA THR A 344 14.86 4.03 11.46
C THR A 344 15.47 3.63 12.81
N SER A 345 15.31 2.39 13.27
CA SER A 345 15.86 1.96 14.55
C SER A 345 17.39 2.08 14.65
N THR A 346 17.87 2.13 15.90
CA THR A 346 19.30 2.11 16.20
C THR A 346 19.95 0.80 15.72
N PHE A 347 19.30 -0.35 15.93
CA PHE A 347 19.78 -1.64 15.45
C PHE A 347 19.96 -1.69 13.93
N PHE A 348 19.00 -1.14 13.17
CA PHE A 348 19.07 -1.02 11.71
C PHE A 348 20.25 -0.13 11.28
N LYS A 349 20.40 1.05 11.90
CA LYS A 349 21.52 1.97 11.66
C LYS A 349 22.86 1.30 11.94
N ASP A 350 22.98 0.62 13.07
CA ASP A 350 24.24 0.03 13.52
C ASP A 350 24.61 -1.20 12.66
N SER A 351 23.61 -1.98 12.23
CA SER A 351 23.76 -3.07 11.26
C SER A 351 24.23 -2.57 9.88
N PHE A 352 23.68 -1.45 9.39
CA PHE A 352 24.17 -0.79 8.17
C PHE A 352 25.61 -0.29 8.35
N THR A 353 25.91 0.34 9.48
CA THR A 353 27.26 0.85 9.78
C THR A 353 28.29 -0.28 9.85
N ALA A 354 27.91 -1.44 10.39
CA ALA A 354 28.78 -2.62 10.50
C ALA A 354 29.07 -3.32 9.16
N ILE A 355 28.28 -3.10 8.12
CA ILE A 355 28.57 -3.61 6.77
C ILE A 355 29.25 -2.59 5.86
N VAL A 356 29.24 -1.30 6.19
CA VAL A 356 29.89 -0.27 5.36
C VAL A 356 31.41 -0.38 5.48
N THR A 357 32.03 -0.99 4.48
CA THR A 357 33.44 -1.34 4.44
C THR A 357 34.04 -1.10 3.04
N PRO A 358 35.35 -0.83 2.91
CA PRO A 358 35.96 -0.45 1.64
C PRO A 358 36.06 -1.60 0.62
N ASP A 359 35.97 -2.85 1.08
CA ASP A 359 36.11 -4.10 0.33
C ASP A 359 34.88 -4.50 -0.51
N TRP A 360 33.81 -3.70 -0.48
CA TRP A 360 32.62 -3.95 -1.32
C TRP A 360 32.97 -3.99 -2.82
N PRO A 361 32.41 -4.94 -3.59
CA PRO A 361 32.59 -5.04 -5.03
C PRO A 361 32.40 -3.70 -5.74
N ALA A 362 33.20 -3.44 -6.79
CA ALA A 362 33.14 -2.19 -7.56
C ALA A 362 31.78 -1.96 -8.26
N GLN A 363 30.99 -3.03 -8.44
CA GLN A 363 29.66 -2.99 -9.06
C GLN A 363 28.69 -3.88 -8.27
N LEU A 364 27.49 -3.35 -8.03
CA LEU A 364 26.35 -4.12 -7.53
C LEU A 364 25.33 -4.37 -8.65
N SER A 365 24.54 -5.44 -8.51
CA SER A 365 23.46 -5.80 -9.46
C SER A 365 22.21 -4.94 -9.34
N ILE A 366 22.04 -4.25 -8.19
CA ILE A 366 20.86 -3.47 -7.81
C ILE A 366 20.59 -2.35 -8.83
N ARG A 367 19.32 -2.27 -9.27
CA ARG A 367 18.80 -1.27 -10.20
C ARG A 367 17.83 -0.30 -9.56
N ARG A 368 17.24 -0.67 -8.43
CA ARG A 368 16.16 0.07 -7.74
C ARG A 368 16.43 0.04 -6.24
N LEU A 369 16.65 1.20 -5.62
CA LEU A 369 16.95 1.32 -4.21
C LEU A 369 16.02 2.34 -3.55
N SER A 370 15.36 1.93 -2.48
CA SER A 370 14.56 2.81 -1.62
C SER A 370 15.06 2.73 -0.18
N LEU A 371 15.48 3.88 0.32
CA LEU A 371 15.82 4.18 1.71
C LEU A 371 14.86 5.26 2.24
N HIS A 372 13.62 5.25 1.75
CA HIS A 372 12.61 6.26 2.05
C HIS A 372 12.42 6.41 3.56
N LYS A 373 12.63 7.61 4.09
CA LYS A 373 12.61 7.98 5.52
C LYS A 373 13.58 7.21 6.42
N CYS A 374 14.68 6.66 5.90
CA CYS A 374 15.78 6.12 6.72
C CYS A 374 16.62 7.24 7.39
N LEU A 375 15.96 8.04 8.23
CA LEU A 375 16.45 9.29 8.86
C LEU A 375 17.70 9.12 9.74
N THR A 376 17.96 7.91 10.22
CA THR A 376 19.08 7.58 11.12
C THR A 376 20.33 7.08 10.41
N LEU A 377 20.27 6.75 9.11
CA LEU A 377 21.44 6.31 8.36
C LEU A 377 22.46 7.46 8.18
N PRO A 378 23.76 7.24 8.45
CA PRO A 378 24.81 8.24 8.22
C PRO A 378 25.15 8.38 6.73
N SER A 379 25.73 9.51 6.33
CA SER A 379 26.04 9.83 4.92
C SER A 379 26.96 8.79 4.25
N VAL A 380 27.90 8.24 5.02
CA VAL A 380 28.85 7.19 4.60
C VAL A 380 28.19 5.95 3.99
N VAL A 381 26.94 5.64 4.36
CA VAL A 381 26.15 4.56 3.73
C VAL A 381 25.88 4.87 2.26
N PHE A 382 25.47 6.11 1.95
CA PHE A 382 25.19 6.57 0.59
C PHE A 382 26.48 6.70 -0.21
N GLU A 383 27.53 7.28 0.39
CA GLU A 383 28.87 7.42 -0.19
C GLU A 383 29.52 6.07 -0.52
N THR A 384 29.15 4.99 0.19
CA THR A 384 29.64 3.63 -0.10
C THR A 384 28.79 2.91 -1.14
N ILE A 385 27.47 3.00 -1.06
CA ILE A 385 26.56 2.22 -1.92
C ILE A 385 26.43 2.85 -3.32
N LEU A 386 26.17 4.16 -3.40
CA LEU A 386 25.82 4.83 -4.66
C LEU A 386 26.88 4.71 -5.78
N PRO A 387 28.21 4.82 -5.53
CA PRO A 387 29.23 4.66 -6.57
C PRO A 387 29.24 3.29 -7.24
N ARG A 388 28.61 2.28 -6.63
CA ARG A 388 28.59 0.89 -7.12
C ARG A 388 27.33 0.58 -7.93
N LEU A 389 26.34 1.47 -7.94
CA LEU A 389 25.04 1.29 -8.61
C LEU A 389 25.08 1.70 -10.10
N THR A 390 25.99 1.10 -10.86
CA THR A 390 26.19 1.36 -12.31
C THR A 390 24.95 1.16 -13.20
N ARG A 391 23.91 0.47 -12.71
CA ARG A 391 22.65 0.19 -13.43
C ARG A 391 21.43 0.81 -12.73
N LEU A 392 21.65 1.84 -11.91
CA LEU A 392 20.58 2.49 -11.15
C LEU A 392 19.54 3.14 -12.07
N THR A 393 18.27 2.92 -11.75
CA THR A 393 17.11 3.44 -12.47
C THR A 393 16.10 4.12 -11.55
N HIS A 394 15.94 3.63 -10.32
CA HIS A 394 15.04 4.21 -9.32
C HIS A 394 15.83 4.43 -8.02
N LEU A 395 15.79 5.65 -7.50
CA LEU A 395 16.42 6.03 -6.24
C LEU A 395 15.42 6.83 -5.39
N ASP A 396 14.93 6.21 -4.31
CA ASP A 396 14.22 6.93 -3.25
C ASP A 396 15.13 7.06 -2.03
N VAL A 397 15.49 8.29 -1.71
CA VAL A 397 16.27 8.64 -0.52
C VAL A 397 15.60 9.78 0.24
N ALA A 398 14.29 9.97 0.05
CA ALA A 398 13.57 11.08 0.65
C ALA A 398 13.58 10.99 2.19
N GLY A 399 13.86 12.10 2.86
CA GLY A 399 14.01 12.15 4.31
C GLY A 399 15.22 11.35 4.81
N THR A 400 16.34 11.39 4.09
CA THR A 400 17.62 10.81 4.53
C THR A 400 18.71 11.88 4.67
N ARG A 401 19.94 11.42 4.96
CA ARG A 401 21.16 12.23 5.13
C ARG A 401 22.12 12.11 3.93
N ILE A 402 21.58 11.91 2.72
CA ILE A 402 22.36 11.99 1.48
C ILE A 402 22.94 13.40 1.31
N THR A 403 24.20 13.47 0.87
CA THR A 403 24.98 14.70 0.62
C THR A 403 25.16 14.95 -0.88
N ASP A 404 25.51 16.18 -1.27
CA ASP A 404 25.81 16.52 -2.67
C ASP A 404 26.90 15.61 -3.26
N ALA A 405 27.95 15.33 -2.49
CA ALA A 405 29.02 14.42 -2.89
C ALA A 405 28.52 12.99 -3.13
N ALA A 406 27.61 12.48 -2.28
CA ALA A 406 27.00 11.16 -2.48
C ALA A 406 26.07 11.14 -3.71
N LEU A 407 25.30 12.20 -3.95
CA LEU A 407 24.44 12.33 -5.14
C LEU A 407 25.25 12.36 -6.44
N MET A 408 26.32 13.16 -6.47
CA MET A 408 27.26 13.24 -7.61
C MET A 408 28.12 11.99 -7.79
N SER A 409 28.19 11.11 -6.79
CA SER A 409 28.94 9.85 -6.89
C SER A 409 28.23 8.75 -7.68
N ILE A 410 26.95 8.93 -8.04
CA ILE A 410 26.18 7.99 -8.86
C ILE A 410 26.91 7.81 -10.21
N PRO A 411 27.22 6.59 -10.68
CA PRO A 411 27.99 6.42 -11.91
C PRO A 411 27.34 7.02 -13.15
N HIS A 412 28.15 7.59 -14.05
CA HIS A 412 27.73 8.09 -15.36
C HIS A 412 27.08 7.02 -16.27
N THR A 413 27.19 5.73 -15.92
CA THR A 413 26.52 4.59 -16.58
C THR A 413 25.07 4.40 -16.13
N ALA A 414 24.68 4.92 -14.96
CA ALA A 414 23.31 4.86 -14.45
C ALA A 414 22.34 5.66 -15.34
N ARG A 415 21.06 5.28 -15.32
CA ARG A 415 20.00 5.88 -16.14
C ARG A 415 18.75 6.01 -15.27
N LEU A 416 18.71 7.05 -14.44
CA LEU A 416 17.59 7.28 -13.53
C LEU A 416 16.34 7.65 -14.32
N THR A 417 15.25 6.97 -14.02
CA THR A 417 13.89 7.30 -14.44
C THR A 417 13.08 7.83 -13.26
N HIS A 418 13.44 7.48 -12.01
CA HIS A 418 12.76 7.94 -10.81
C HIS A 418 13.78 8.41 -9.76
N LEU A 419 13.67 9.67 -9.35
CA LEU A 419 14.50 10.26 -8.30
C LEU A 419 13.63 10.97 -7.25
N ASN A 420 13.76 10.57 -5.98
CA ASN A 420 13.10 11.21 -4.85
C ASN A 420 14.16 11.62 -3.82
N ILE A 421 14.46 12.92 -3.80
CA ILE A 421 15.39 13.57 -2.86
C ILE A 421 14.65 14.56 -1.95
N ALA A 422 13.34 14.38 -1.81
CA ALA A 422 12.50 15.20 -0.95
C ALA A 422 12.99 15.20 0.50
N LYS A 423 13.04 16.38 1.13
CA LYS A 423 13.40 16.58 2.54
C LYS A 423 14.81 16.11 2.93
N CYS A 424 15.72 15.97 1.98
CA CYS A 424 17.14 15.69 2.21
C CYS A 424 17.88 16.97 2.64
N LYS A 425 18.06 17.18 3.94
CA LYS A 425 18.58 18.44 4.52
C LYS A 425 20.09 18.68 4.36
N LEU A 426 20.82 17.75 3.73
CA LEU A 426 22.27 17.86 3.49
C LEU A 426 22.61 17.99 2.00
N LEU A 427 21.60 18.23 1.16
CA LEU A 427 21.78 18.67 -0.21
C LEU A 427 21.77 20.20 -0.28
N SER A 428 22.44 20.78 -1.27
CA SER A 428 22.31 22.19 -1.64
C SER A 428 21.53 22.37 -2.94
N ALA A 429 20.89 23.52 -3.13
CA ALA A 429 20.21 23.82 -4.39
C ALA A 429 21.19 23.72 -5.57
N ARG A 430 22.39 24.30 -5.43
CA ARG A 430 23.44 24.24 -6.45
C ARG A 430 23.87 22.81 -6.78
N GLY A 431 24.07 21.95 -5.79
CA GLY A 431 24.43 20.55 -6.01
C GLY A 431 23.34 19.74 -6.73
N VAL A 432 22.07 20.01 -6.41
CA VAL A 432 20.93 19.38 -7.11
C VAL A 432 20.77 19.92 -8.54
N ILE A 433 20.89 21.23 -8.74
CA ILE A 433 20.80 21.85 -10.08
C ILE A 433 21.94 21.34 -10.97
N ASP A 434 23.18 21.30 -10.48
CA ASP A 434 24.34 20.77 -11.22
C ASP A 434 24.16 19.29 -11.59
N PHE A 435 23.68 18.46 -10.65
CA PHE A 435 23.34 17.06 -10.94
C PHE A 435 22.27 16.93 -12.04
N LEU A 436 21.19 17.71 -11.96
CA LEU A 436 20.09 17.63 -12.93
C LEU A 436 20.49 18.16 -14.32
N ALA A 437 21.26 19.25 -14.37
CA ALA A 437 21.73 19.85 -15.61
C ALA A 437 22.81 18.99 -16.31
N ASN A 438 23.84 18.59 -15.56
CA ASN A 438 25.09 18.09 -16.14
C ASN A 438 25.28 16.56 -16.00
N HIS A 439 24.62 15.89 -15.04
CA HIS A 439 24.90 14.48 -14.80
C HIS A 439 24.13 13.55 -15.77
N PRO A 440 24.80 12.62 -16.50
CA PRO A 440 24.14 11.76 -17.49
C PRO A 440 23.05 10.85 -16.93
N ALA A 441 23.09 10.55 -15.63
CA ALA A 441 22.06 9.72 -15.01
C ALA A 441 20.69 10.44 -14.88
N ALA A 442 20.65 11.78 -14.85
CA ALA A 442 19.43 12.56 -14.67
C ALA A 442 18.65 12.84 -15.98
N GLN A 443 19.28 12.63 -17.14
CA GLN A 443 18.75 13.05 -18.45
C GLN A 443 17.48 12.29 -18.90
N GLY A 444 17.15 11.17 -18.25
CA GLY A 444 16.01 10.30 -18.58
C GLY A 444 14.90 10.28 -17.51
N LEU A 445 14.87 11.26 -16.60
CA LEU A 445 13.92 11.26 -15.49
C LEU A 445 12.45 11.36 -15.97
N VAL A 446 11.61 10.54 -15.35
CA VAL A 446 10.15 10.43 -15.55
C VAL A 446 9.42 10.87 -14.27
N TYR A 447 9.98 10.60 -13.10
CA TYR A 447 9.51 11.09 -11.81
C TYR A 447 10.65 11.83 -11.12
N LEU A 448 10.41 13.08 -10.71
CA LEU A 448 11.32 13.88 -9.92
C LEU A 448 10.57 14.53 -8.75
N SER A 449 11.04 14.24 -7.54
CA SER A 449 10.52 14.85 -6.31
C SER A 449 11.62 15.56 -5.55
N LEU A 450 11.51 16.89 -5.50
CA LEU A 450 12.38 17.85 -4.82
C LEU A 450 11.72 18.42 -3.55
N ALA A 451 10.61 17.82 -3.11
CA ALA A 451 9.73 18.37 -2.09
C ALA A 451 10.45 18.64 -0.76
N THR A 452 10.42 19.88 -0.25
CA THR A 452 11.00 20.24 1.04
C THR A 452 9.94 20.42 2.13
N ASP A 453 10.39 20.81 3.32
CA ASP A 453 9.53 21.31 4.38
C ASP A 453 10.00 22.73 4.72
N ALA A 454 9.38 23.72 4.07
CA ALA A 454 9.76 25.13 4.17
C ALA A 454 9.80 25.67 5.60
N ARG A 455 9.11 25.03 6.55
CA ARG A 455 9.14 25.42 7.98
C ARG A 455 10.42 24.99 8.69
N SER A 456 11.10 23.95 8.21
CA SER A 456 12.31 23.41 8.87
C SER A 456 13.57 23.45 8.01
N HIS A 457 13.45 23.59 6.68
CA HIS A 457 14.55 23.86 5.74
C HIS A 457 13.99 24.24 4.36
N GLN A 458 14.25 25.47 3.91
CA GLN A 458 14.08 25.86 2.51
C GLN A 458 15.35 25.47 1.75
N LEU A 459 15.22 24.63 0.72
CA LEU A 459 16.32 24.27 -0.16
C LEU A 459 16.44 25.22 -1.35
N PHE A 460 15.32 25.49 -2.04
CA PHE A 460 15.27 26.30 -3.25
C PHE A 460 14.55 27.63 -3.01
N ASP A 461 15.18 28.72 -3.43
CA ASP A 461 14.57 30.05 -3.52
C ASP A 461 14.12 30.42 -4.94
N VAL A 462 13.85 31.71 -5.18
CA VAL A 462 13.30 32.20 -6.45
C VAL A 462 14.32 32.15 -7.58
N ASP A 463 15.59 32.41 -7.29
CA ASP A 463 16.66 32.39 -8.28
C ASP A 463 17.03 30.94 -8.61
N ASP A 464 17.09 30.06 -7.59
CA ASP A 464 17.31 28.62 -7.77
C ASP A 464 16.25 27.98 -8.67
N ILE A 465 14.96 28.30 -8.49
CA ILE A 465 13.88 27.77 -9.32
C ILE A 465 13.96 28.30 -10.76
N SER A 466 14.45 29.53 -10.94
CA SER A 466 14.68 30.13 -12.26
C SER A 466 15.81 29.43 -13.03
N GLU A 467 16.88 28.98 -12.34
CA GLU A 467 17.93 28.14 -12.94
C GLU A 467 17.47 26.68 -13.15
N LEU A 468 16.69 26.13 -12.22
CA LEU A 468 16.24 24.74 -12.23
C LEU A 468 15.26 24.41 -13.36
N LEU A 469 14.19 25.19 -13.53
CA LEU A 469 13.09 24.83 -14.44
C LEU A 469 13.53 24.62 -15.90
N PRO A 470 14.42 25.45 -16.49
CA PRO A 470 14.90 25.26 -17.86
C PRO A 470 15.75 24.00 -18.09
N VAL A 471 16.39 23.46 -17.04
CA VAL A 471 17.27 22.27 -17.17
C VAL A 471 16.53 20.94 -16.97
N LEU A 472 15.25 20.96 -16.62
CA LEU A 472 14.46 19.75 -16.39
C LEU A 472 14.22 18.95 -17.69
N PRO A 473 14.38 17.61 -17.66
CA PRO A 473 14.28 16.80 -18.88
C PRO A 473 12.82 16.65 -19.35
N LYS A 474 12.64 16.75 -20.68
CA LYS A 474 11.33 16.65 -21.37
C LYS A 474 10.63 15.28 -21.27
N THR A 475 11.26 14.32 -20.59
CA THR A 475 10.74 12.98 -20.29
C THR A 475 9.87 12.94 -19.03
N LEU A 476 9.85 14.01 -18.22
CA LEU A 476 9.12 14.03 -16.94
C LEU A 476 7.61 13.84 -17.11
N LYS A 477 7.04 13.05 -16.21
CA LYS A 477 5.60 12.82 -16.01
C LYS A 477 5.12 13.24 -14.63
N SER A 478 6.00 13.24 -13.63
CA SER A 478 5.69 13.75 -12.30
C SER A 478 6.82 14.66 -11.81
N LEU A 479 6.46 15.88 -11.41
CA LEU A 479 7.37 16.87 -10.84
C LEU A 479 6.79 17.41 -9.52
N SER A 480 7.57 17.34 -8.43
CA SER A 480 7.21 17.95 -7.16
C SER A 480 8.23 19.02 -6.75
N LEU A 481 7.81 20.29 -6.79
CA LEU A 481 8.55 21.48 -6.32
C LEU A 481 8.07 21.97 -4.96
N LYS A 482 7.27 21.16 -4.27
CA LYS A 482 6.68 21.48 -2.97
C LYS A 482 7.73 22.04 -1.99
N GLY A 483 7.42 23.12 -1.30
CA GLY A 483 8.26 23.79 -0.30
C GLY A 483 9.29 24.77 -0.86
N SER A 484 9.53 24.76 -2.18
CA SER A 484 10.30 25.83 -2.85
C SER A 484 9.57 27.18 -2.73
N LYS A 485 10.32 28.27 -2.72
CA LYS A 485 9.77 29.63 -2.80
C LYS A 485 9.70 30.03 -4.27
N MET A 486 8.50 30.37 -4.76
CA MET A 486 8.26 30.70 -6.17
C MET A 486 7.72 32.13 -6.33
N ASP A 487 7.68 32.61 -7.56
CA ASP A 487 7.02 33.85 -7.97
C ASP A 487 6.22 33.68 -9.28
N PRO A 488 5.39 34.66 -9.68
CA PRO A 488 4.53 34.53 -10.87
C PRO A 488 5.26 34.34 -12.20
N ALA A 489 6.56 34.67 -12.31
CA ALA A 489 7.33 34.45 -13.54
C ALA A 489 7.69 32.97 -13.74
N HIS A 490 7.79 32.19 -12.66
CA HIS A 490 8.00 30.73 -12.76
C HIS A 490 6.84 29.99 -13.43
N ILE A 491 5.63 30.57 -13.43
CA ILE A 491 4.48 30.01 -14.15
C ILE A 491 4.80 29.88 -15.64
N ASP A 492 5.49 30.85 -16.22
CA ASP A 492 5.83 30.87 -17.64
C ASP A 492 6.95 29.86 -17.97
N LEU A 493 7.84 29.58 -17.01
CA LEU A 493 8.80 28.47 -17.08
C LEU A 493 8.14 27.09 -16.87
N LEU A 494 7.04 27.01 -16.13
CA LEU A 494 6.24 25.79 -15.96
C LEU A 494 5.35 25.46 -17.18
N ARG A 495 4.86 26.46 -17.93
CA ARG A 495 3.96 26.25 -19.09
C ARG A 495 4.48 25.21 -20.10
N PRO A 496 5.76 25.17 -20.53
CA PRO A 496 6.28 24.12 -21.41
C PRO A 496 6.27 22.72 -20.77
N LEU A 497 6.46 22.65 -19.45
CA LEU A 497 6.46 21.38 -18.70
C LEU A 497 5.05 20.80 -18.60
N THR A 498 4.02 21.64 -18.42
CA THR A 498 2.62 21.17 -18.34
C THR A 498 2.10 20.50 -19.60
N LYS A 499 2.82 20.58 -20.74
CA LYS A 499 2.46 19.90 -22.00
C LYS A 499 2.86 18.42 -22.05
N HIS A 500 3.64 17.94 -21.08
CA HIS A 500 4.06 16.55 -20.98
C HIS A 500 3.96 15.96 -19.57
N LEU A 501 3.95 16.78 -18.51
CA LEU A 501 3.66 16.37 -17.14
C LEU A 501 2.22 15.87 -16.98
N GLU A 502 2.04 14.88 -16.12
CA GLU A 502 0.76 14.37 -15.64
C GLU A 502 0.52 14.74 -14.16
N GLU A 503 1.58 14.81 -13.34
CA GLU A 503 1.54 15.30 -11.96
C GLU A 503 2.45 16.52 -11.78
N LEU A 504 1.92 17.57 -11.14
CA LEU A 504 2.69 18.75 -10.73
C LEU A 504 2.35 19.15 -9.29
N ALA A 505 3.35 19.25 -8.42
CA ALA A 505 3.23 19.95 -7.14
C ALA A 505 3.96 21.30 -7.24
N VAL A 506 3.23 22.37 -6.96
CA VAL A 506 3.75 23.75 -7.02
C VAL A 506 4.34 24.15 -5.66
N GLY A 507 5.31 25.05 -5.66
CA GLY A 507 5.86 25.65 -4.44
C GLY A 507 4.91 26.66 -3.78
N ARG A 508 5.45 27.41 -2.81
CA ARG A 508 4.73 28.43 -2.02
C ARG A 508 4.99 29.84 -2.55
N SER A 509 4.28 30.83 -1.98
CA SER A 509 4.38 32.25 -2.35
C SER A 509 3.83 32.62 -3.75
N LEU A 510 2.96 31.76 -4.27
CA LEU A 510 2.11 32.00 -5.44
C LEU A 510 0.65 32.17 -4.98
N LEU A 511 -0.13 32.94 -5.74
CA LEU A 511 -1.59 33.02 -5.57
C LEU A 511 -2.29 32.01 -6.48
N LEU A 512 -3.53 31.68 -6.14
CA LEU A 512 -4.37 30.83 -7.00
C LEU A 512 -4.58 31.43 -8.40
N GLU A 513 -4.55 32.77 -8.52
CA GLU A 513 -4.63 33.48 -9.80
C GLU A 513 -3.39 33.23 -10.69
N ASP A 514 -2.20 33.16 -10.09
CA ASP A 514 -0.95 32.84 -10.81
C ASP A 514 -0.98 31.40 -11.34
N VAL A 515 -1.41 30.45 -10.51
CA VAL A 515 -1.57 29.04 -10.90
C VAL A 515 -2.63 28.87 -11.98
N ASN A 516 -3.69 29.69 -11.97
CA ASN A 516 -4.76 29.66 -12.97
C ASN A 516 -4.23 29.84 -14.40
N ARG A 517 -3.18 30.66 -14.58
CA ARG A 517 -2.49 30.89 -15.86
C ARG A 517 -1.88 29.61 -16.47
N LEU A 518 -1.67 28.53 -15.73
CA LEU A 518 -1.27 27.23 -16.32
C LEU A 518 -2.34 26.60 -17.23
N PHE A 519 -3.60 27.01 -17.05
CA PHE A 519 -4.79 26.39 -17.66
C PHE A 519 -5.40 27.21 -18.81
N VAL A 520 -4.96 28.46 -18.99
CA VAL A 520 -5.47 29.41 -20.00
C VAL A 520 -4.32 30.20 -20.63
N PRO A 521 -4.45 30.67 -21.88
CA PRO A 521 -3.53 31.68 -22.42
C PRO A 521 -3.65 32.99 -21.60
N ASP A 522 -2.61 33.81 -21.58
CA ASP A 522 -2.71 35.11 -20.91
C ASP A 522 -3.54 36.09 -21.75
N GLU A 523 -4.41 36.85 -21.08
CA GLU A 523 -5.28 37.85 -21.74
C GLU A 523 -4.47 38.98 -22.40
N THR A 524 -3.21 39.16 -21.98
CA THR A 524 -2.25 40.15 -22.49
C THR A 524 -1.44 39.66 -23.70
N ASP A 525 -1.51 38.38 -24.06
CA ASP A 525 -0.80 37.85 -25.23
C ASP A 525 -1.46 38.28 -26.54
N ASP A 526 -0.64 38.46 -27.58
CA ASP A 526 -1.11 38.72 -28.94
C ASP A 526 -2.01 37.58 -29.44
N VAL A 527 -3.01 37.90 -30.28
CA VAL A 527 -4.00 36.94 -30.79
C VAL A 527 -3.35 35.71 -31.43
N GLU A 528 -2.20 35.87 -32.09
CA GLU A 528 -1.43 34.77 -32.67
C GLU A 528 -0.91 33.80 -31.60
N LYS A 529 -0.32 34.30 -30.50
CA LYS A 529 0.13 33.48 -29.37
C LYS A 529 -1.03 32.78 -28.65
N GLN A 530 -2.17 33.45 -28.54
CA GLN A 530 -3.39 32.86 -27.99
C GLN A 530 -3.94 31.72 -28.86
N LEU A 531 -3.79 31.81 -30.18
CA LEU A 531 -4.13 30.74 -31.13
C LEU A 531 -3.11 29.58 -31.12
N GLU A 532 -1.84 29.85 -30.85
CA GLU A 532 -0.79 28.83 -30.64
C GLU A 532 -0.86 28.13 -29.27
N TRP A 533 -1.80 28.52 -28.39
CA TRP A 533 -1.92 27.94 -27.04
C TRP A 533 -2.24 26.44 -27.05
N VAL A 534 -1.26 25.63 -26.65
CA VAL A 534 -1.44 24.19 -26.42
C VAL A 534 -1.98 23.94 -25.01
N PRO A 535 -3.08 23.17 -24.82
CA PRO A 535 -3.57 22.77 -23.50
C PRO A 535 -2.55 21.97 -22.67
N HIS A 536 -2.78 21.87 -21.35
CA HIS A 536 -1.96 21.05 -20.46
C HIS A 536 -2.33 19.56 -20.55
N THR A 537 -1.41 18.68 -20.12
CA THR A 537 -1.63 17.25 -19.92
C THR A 537 -1.82 16.86 -18.45
N LEU A 538 -1.70 17.82 -17.52
CA LEU A 538 -1.82 17.58 -16.07
C LEU A 538 -3.14 16.87 -15.71
N LYS A 539 -3.00 15.78 -14.96
CA LYS A 539 -4.06 15.00 -14.29
C LYS A 539 -4.16 15.35 -12.81
N PHE A 540 -3.04 15.72 -12.20
CA PHE A 540 -2.92 16.01 -10.78
C PHE A 540 -2.17 17.32 -10.55
N LEU A 541 -2.72 18.15 -9.65
CA LEU A 541 -2.13 19.40 -9.18
C LEU A 541 -2.08 19.38 -7.64
N ASP A 542 -0.90 19.55 -7.04
CA ASP A 542 -0.76 19.68 -5.59
C ASP A 542 -0.52 21.14 -5.21
N LEU A 543 -1.49 21.70 -4.46
CA LEU A 543 -1.52 23.04 -3.89
C LEU A 543 -1.50 23.00 -2.35
N SER A 544 -1.00 21.91 -1.75
CA SER A 544 -1.00 21.73 -0.29
C SER A 544 0.04 22.56 0.48
N ASP A 545 0.74 23.46 -0.22
CA ASP A 545 1.54 24.54 0.34
C ASP A 545 0.86 25.92 0.31
N PHE A 546 -0.34 26.03 -0.27
CA PHE A 546 -1.09 27.29 -0.28
C PHE A 546 -1.89 27.36 1.03
N TRP A 547 -1.31 27.97 2.06
CA TRP A 547 -1.89 27.98 3.40
C TRP A 547 -2.75 29.23 3.64
N GLY A 548 -3.81 29.12 4.44
CA GLY A 548 -4.60 30.27 4.86
C GLY A 548 -5.23 31.03 3.68
N ASN A 549 -4.72 32.21 3.37
CA ASN A 549 -5.29 33.09 2.35
C ASN A 549 -4.58 33.02 0.98
N GLU A 550 -3.49 32.25 0.84
CA GLU A 550 -2.82 32.04 -0.47
C GLU A 550 -3.76 31.31 -1.46
N LEU A 551 -4.63 30.42 -0.95
CA LEU A 551 -5.74 29.85 -1.70
C LEU A 551 -7.05 30.56 -1.33
N ASP A 552 -7.40 31.58 -2.12
CA ASP A 552 -8.69 32.24 -2.00
C ASP A 552 -9.83 31.37 -2.54
N LEU A 553 -10.82 31.11 -1.68
CA LEU A 553 -12.02 30.36 -2.03
C LEU A 553 -13.01 31.18 -2.84
N VAL A 554 -13.00 32.52 -2.71
CA VAL A 554 -13.85 33.40 -3.52
C VAL A 554 -13.40 33.33 -4.98
N TYR A 555 -12.09 33.42 -5.22
CA TYR A 555 -11.51 33.15 -6.54
C TYR A 555 -11.73 31.71 -7.00
N LEU A 556 -11.51 30.69 -6.16
CA LEU A 556 -11.70 29.28 -6.54
C LEU A 556 -13.08 29.01 -7.13
N PHE A 557 -14.15 29.53 -6.51
CA PHE A 557 -15.52 29.38 -6.99
C PHE A 557 -15.95 30.48 -7.99
N ASN A 558 -15.06 31.38 -8.39
CA ASN A 558 -15.32 32.42 -9.39
C ASN A 558 -15.45 31.83 -10.81
N SER A 559 -16.25 32.49 -11.63
CA SER A 559 -16.30 32.30 -13.07
C SER A 559 -14.95 32.34 -13.80
N ARG A 560 -13.93 33.06 -13.27
CA ARG A 560 -12.58 33.20 -13.85
C ARG A 560 -11.62 32.04 -13.56
N CYS A 561 -11.89 31.24 -12.52
CA CYS A 561 -11.05 30.11 -12.17
C CYS A 561 -11.26 28.95 -13.14
N ALA A 562 -10.25 28.68 -13.97
CA ALA A 562 -10.20 27.64 -14.99
C ALA A 562 -10.17 26.23 -14.39
N ILE A 563 -9.53 26.05 -13.22
CA ILE A 563 -9.46 24.76 -12.52
C ILE A 563 -10.86 24.14 -12.33
N MET A 564 -11.86 24.97 -12.01
CA MET A 564 -13.25 24.49 -11.80
C MET A 564 -14.02 24.23 -13.10
N LYS A 565 -13.52 24.61 -14.27
CA LYS A 565 -14.21 24.49 -15.56
C LYS A 565 -14.07 23.13 -16.19
N GLN A 566 -14.90 22.83 -17.20
CA GLN A 566 -14.78 21.59 -17.98
C GLN A 566 -13.55 21.59 -18.89
N TYR A 567 -13.14 22.75 -19.42
CA TYR A 567 -12.00 22.87 -20.34
C TYR A 567 -10.62 22.70 -19.70
N SER A 568 -10.53 22.67 -18.36
CA SER A 568 -9.31 22.22 -17.65
C SER A 568 -9.21 20.70 -17.53
N ALA A 569 -10.07 19.94 -18.23
CA ALA A 569 -9.75 18.56 -18.55
C ALA A 569 -8.44 18.54 -19.37
N PRO A 570 -7.47 17.66 -19.04
CA PRO A 570 -7.68 16.40 -18.32
C PRO A 570 -7.41 16.43 -16.80
N LEU A 571 -7.38 17.58 -16.13
CA LEU A 571 -7.15 17.67 -14.68
C LEU A 571 -8.26 16.94 -13.90
N GLU A 572 -7.89 15.95 -13.10
CA GLU A 572 -8.79 15.07 -12.35
C GLU A 572 -8.74 15.31 -10.84
N VAL A 573 -7.58 15.67 -10.29
CA VAL A 573 -7.35 15.74 -8.85
C VAL A 573 -6.56 16.99 -8.49
N VAL A 574 -7.03 17.72 -7.46
CA VAL A 574 -6.31 18.83 -6.83
C VAL A 574 -6.11 18.52 -5.35
N GLU A 575 -4.86 18.42 -4.89
CA GLU A 575 -4.54 18.27 -3.47
C GLU A 575 -4.48 19.64 -2.78
N LEU A 576 -5.05 19.72 -1.57
CA LEU A 576 -5.21 20.97 -0.81
C LEU A 576 -4.53 20.87 0.56
N ALA A 577 -4.17 22.03 1.12
CA ALA A 577 -3.71 22.12 2.51
C ALA A 577 -4.86 21.78 3.48
N GLU A 578 -4.54 21.21 4.64
CA GLU A 578 -5.53 20.69 5.61
C GLU A 578 -6.52 21.77 6.12
N ASP A 579 -6.06 23.01 6.30
CA ASP A 579 -6.88 24.17 6.69
C ASP A 579 -7.76 24.69 5.54
N VAL A 580 -7.28 24.64 4.30
CA VAL A 580 -8.05 24.96 3.09
C VAL A 580 -9.12 23.90 2.86
N PHE A 581 -8.75 22.63 2.92
CA PHE A 581 -9.64 21.49 2.70
C PHE A 581 -10.84 21.51 3.66
N ARG A 582 -10.60 21.76 4.95
CA ARG A 582 -11.67 21.94 5.96
C ARG A 582 -12.63 23.09 5.67
N ARG A 583 -12.21 24.11 4.90
CA ARG A 583 -13.11 25.16 4.40
C ARG A 583 -13.84 24.73 3.12
N VAL A 584 -13.16 24.09 2.17
CA VAL A 584 -13.77 23.54 0.94
C VAL A 584 -14.87 22.51 1.23
N VAL A 585 -14.69 21.66 2.24
CA VAL A 585 -15.71 20.67 2.67
C VAL A 585 -17.03 21.36 3.07
N LYS A 586 -16.99 22.55 3.66
CA LYS A 586 -18.20 23.34 4.00
C LYS A 586 -18.95 23.86 2.76
N SER A 587 -18.30 23.88 1.60
CA SER A 587 -18.85 24.31 0.31
C SER A 587 -19.17 23.14 -0.63
N SER A 588 -19.31 21.91 -0.10
CA SER A 588 -19.53 20.67 -0.87
C SER A 588 -20.68 20.73 -1.88
N ALA A 589 -21.80 21.38 -1.55
CA ALA A 589 -22.93 21.54 -2.48
C ALA A 589 -22.60 22.44 -3.69
N THR A 590 -21.70 23.42 -3.55
CA THR A 590 -21.19 24.21 -4.67
C THR A 590 -20.18 23.42 -5.48
N LEU A 591 -19.31 22.67 -4.80
CA LEU A 591 -18.32 21.80 -5.42
C LEU A 591 -18.99 20.74 -6.33
N GLN A 592 -20.03 20.07 -5.85
CA GLN A 592 -20.82 19.08 -6.60
C GLN A 592 -21.50 19.69 -7.83
N ARG A 593 -22.10 20.88 -7.71
CA ARG A 593 -22.69 21.61 -8.85
C ARG A 593 -21.67 21.97 -9.93
N MET A 594 -20.40 22.15 -9.56
CA MET A 594 -19.30 22.40 -10.51
C MET A 594 -18.66 21.11 -11.06
N GLY A 595 -19.19 19.93 -10.73
CA GLY A 595 -18.66 18.66 -11.21
C GLY A 595 -17.45 18.15 -10.42
N TRP A 596 -17.32 18.51 -9.15
CA TRP A 596 -16.25 18.07 -8.25
C TRP A 596 -16.79 17.48 -6.93
N ARG A 597 -16.05 16.56 -6.32
CA ARG A 597 -16.30 16.01 -4.99
C ARG A 597 -15.06 16.12 -4.12
N THR A 598 -15.21 16.08 -2.80
CA THR A 598 -14.07 15.93 -1.90
C THR A 598 -13.67 14.45 -1.75
N SER A 599 -12.44 14.25 -1.28
CA SER A 599 -11.89 12.97 -0.83
C SER A 599 -10.86 13.27 0.24
N GLU A 600 -10.75 12.46 1.29
CA GLU A 600 -9.79 12.66 2.38
C GLU A 600 -9.22 11.31 2.83
N VAL A 601 -7.93 11.28 3.16
CA VAL A 601 -7.25 10.12 3.74
C VAL A 601 -6.13 10.63 4.65
N GLY A 602 -6.22 10.32 5.94
CA GLY A 602 -5.23 10.79 6.92
C GLY A 602 -5.32 12.30 7.12
N SER A 603 -4.24 13.03 6.81
CA SER A 603 -4.18 14.50 6.79
C SER A 603 -4.06 15.08 5.38
N ARG A 604 -4.33 14.28 4.34
CA ARG A 604 -4.37 14.72 2.93
C ARG A 604 -5.82 14.81 2.48
N GLY A 605 -6.17 15.97 1.92
CA GLY A 605 -7.49 16.25 1.36
C GLY A 605 -7.39 16.64 -0.11
N TRP A 606 -8.32 16.15 -0.92
CA TRP A 606 -8.37 16.38 -2.35
C TRP A 606 -9.74 16.84 -2.83
N MET A 607 -9.75 17.72 -3.82
CA MET A 607 -10.84 17.85 -4.76
C MET A 607 -10.62 16.85 -5.90
N VAL A 608 -11.64 16.06 -6.22
CA VAL A 608 -11.62 15.06 -7.29
C VAL A 608 -12.78 15.33 -8.24
N ARG A 609 -12.49 15.44 -9.54
CA ARG A 609 -13.51 15.68 -10.56
C ARG A 609 -14.45 14.48 -10.65
N HIS A 610 -15.75 14.74 -10.86
CA HIS A 610 -16.69 13.69 -11.22
C HIS A 610 -16.28 13.10 -12.57
N LYS A 611 -16.18 11.77 -12.64
CA LYS A 611 -15.94 11.04 -13.90
C LYS A 611 -17.13 11.26 -14.83
N SER A 612 -16.88 11.38 -16.13
CA SER A 612 -17.95 11.41 -17.12
C SER A 612 -18.84 10.19 -16.96
N GLN A 613 -20.16 10.38 -17.05
CA GLN A 613 -21.12 9.28 -17.05
C GLN A 613 -21.32 8.69 -18.46
N ASP A 614 -20.72 9.30 -19.48
CA ASP A 614 -20.77 8.81 -20.86
C ASP A 614 -19.93 7.52 -21.00
N PRO A 615 -20.56 6.37 -21.30
CA PRO A 615 -19.86 5.10 -21.45
C PRO A 615 -19.01 5.02 -22.73
N SER A 616 -19.11 5.98 -23.65
CA SER A 616 -18.28 6.04 -24.85
C SER A 616 -16.88 6.62 -24.61
N VAL A 617 -16.68 7.36 -23.51
CA VAL A 617 -15.38 7.93 -23.15
C VAL A 617 -14.56 6.89 -22.39
N PRO A 618 -13.35 6.49 -22.87
CA PRO A 618 -12.50 5.56 -22.15
C PRO A 618 -12.19 6.07 -20.74
N ARG A 619 -12.54 5.26 -19.73
CA ARG A 619 -12.31 5.58 -18.32
C ARG A 619 -10.82 5.54 -18.02
N ASP A 620 -10.24 6.70 -17.71
CA ASP A 620 -8.93 6.75 -17.06
C ASP A 620 -9.05 6.12 -15.66
N ASP A 621 -8.28 5.05 -15.45
CA ASP A 621 -8.12 4.37 -14.16
C ASP A 621 -6.95 4.97 -13.35
N GLY A 622 -6.15 5.86 -13.95
CA GLY A 622 -4.96 6.45 -13.34
C GLY A 622 -3.73 5.54 -13.38
N SER A 623 -3.86 4.30 -13.86
CA SER A 623 -2.74 3.37 -14.02
C SER A 623 -1.77 3.88 -15.08
N ARG A 624 -0.46 3.79 -14.81
CA ARG A 624 0.59 4.18 -15.75
C ARG A 624 1.79 3.25 -15.63
N GLY A 625 2.46 3.00 -16.76
CA GLY A 625 3.68 2.19 -16.79
C GLY A 625 4.82 2.72 -15.91
N TRP A 626 4.85 4.04 -15.66
CA TRP A 626 5.81 4.70 -14.77
C TRP A 626 5.41 4.66 -13.29
N LYS A 627 4.11 4.60 -12.96
CA LYS A 627 3.62 4.46 -11.57
C LYS A 627 3.85 3.07 -10.95
N MET A 628 4.37 2.11 -11.72
CA MET A 628 4.77 0.77 -11.26
C MET A 628 3.66 -0.03 -10.54
N GLY A 629 2.39 0.17 -10.92
CA GLY A 629 1.23 -0.51 -10.31
C GLY A 629 0.44 0.34 -9.31
N ALA A 630 0.86 1.58 -9.03
CA ALA A 630 -0.03 2.57 -8.44
C ALA A 630 -1.02 3.13 -9.48
N GLU A 631 -2.29 3.22 -9.08
CA GLU A 631 -3.37 3.86 -9.87
C GLU A 631 -3.63 5.29 -9.41
N ALA A 632 -3.54 5.54 -8.09
CA ALA A 632 -3.78 6.86 -7.51
C ALA A 632 -2.76 7.91 -7.98
N TRP A 633 -3.16 9.18 -7.92
CA TRP A 633 -2.32 10.33 -8.26
C TRP A 633 -1.63 10.91 -7.00
N GLY A 634 -0.51 11.59 -7.18
CA GLY A 634 0.20 12.32 -6.12
C GLY A 634 1.11 11.43 -5.27
N MET A 635 1.92 10.59 -5.93
CA MET A 635 2.87 9.69 -5.28
C MET A 635 3.95 10.48 -4.54
N ARG A 636 4.16 10.18 -3.24
CA ARG A 636 5.24 10.79 -2.42
C ARG A 636 6.45 9.88 -2.16
N LYS A 637 6.37 8.61 -2.59
CA LYS A 637 7.42 7.59 -2.50
C LYS A 637 7.50 6.86 -3.84
N ILE A 638 8.71 6.46 -4.25
CA ILE A 638 8.91 5.59 -5.41
C ILE A 638 8.75 4.12 -4.97
N PRO A 639 7.86 3.33 -5.61
CA PRO A 639 7.85 1.87 -5.50
C PRO A 639 9.03 1.25 -6.25
N VAL A 640 9.72 0.28 -5.65
CA VAL A 640 10.83 -0.44 -6.31
C VAL A 640 10.38 -1.70 -7.05
N ALA A 641 9.13 -2.12 -6.93
CA ALA A 641 8.57 -3.31 -7.57
C ALA A 641 7.28 -2.99 -8.33
N ARG A 642 6.95 -3.78 -9.36
CA ARG A 642 5.65 -3.72 -10.03
C ARG A 642 4.65 -4.61 -9.29
N ALA A 643 3.72 -4.00 -8.56
CA ALA A 643 2.71 -4.68 -7.72
C ALA A 643 1.52 -3.75 -7.46
N GLU A 644 0.40 -4.29 -6.97
CA GLU A 644 -0.64 -3.45 -6.38
C GLU A 644 -0.11 -2.70 -5.15
N VAL A 645 -0.41 -1.40 -5.02
CA VAL A 645 0.11 -0.58 -3.91
C VAL A 645 -0.82 -0.60 -2.70
N GLY A 646 -0.41 -1.33 -1.66
CA GLY A 646 -1.07 -1.42 -0.37
C GLY A 646 -0.16 -1.24 0.85
N GLY A 647 -0.71 -1.55 2.03
CA GLY A 647 0.02 -1.53 3.31
C GLY A 647 0.72 -0.21 3.61
N MET A 648 1.92 -0.27 4.23
CA MET A 648 2.71 0.92 4.52
C MET A 648 3.18 1.65 3.25
N TYR A 649 3.28 0.95 2.13
CA TYR A 649 3.76 1.56 0.91
C TYR A 649 2.68 2.49 0.35
N GLY A 650 1.41 2.07 0.43
CA GLY A 650 0.25 2.95 0.22
C GLY A 650 0.16 4.09 1.24
N SER A 651 0.57 3.87 2.49
CA SER A 651 0.67 4.93 3.51
C SER A 651 1.67 6.01 3.13
N PHE A 652 2.92 5.65 2.86
CA PHE A 652 3.95 6.63 2.49
C PHE A 652 3.72 7.29 1.12
N MET A 653 3.16 6.56 0.14
CA MET A 653 2.81 7.14 -1.17
C MET A 653 1.62 8.09 -1.11
N PHE A 654 0.51 7.69 -0.48
CA PHE A 654 -0.80 8.34 -0.61
C PHE A 654 -1.39 8.88 0.70
N GLY A 655 -0.73 8.71 1.84
CA GLY A 655 -1.26 9.10 3.15
C GLY A 655 -2.29 8.14 3.74
N ARG A 656 -2.44 6.94 3.16
CA ARG A 656 -3.33 5.88 3.68
C ARG A 656 -2.97 5.54 5.13
N LYS A 657 -3.96 5.48 6.02
CA LYS A 657 -3.76 4.84 7.33
C LYS A 657 -3.65 3.32 7.11
N LEU A 658 -2.87 2.66 7.96
CA LEU A 658 -2.84 1.19 8.10
C LEU A 658 -4.10 0.68 8.81
#